data_AF-A0A183NY70-F1
#
_entry.id   AF-A0A183NY70-F1
#
_cell.length_a   1.000
_cell.length_b   1.000
_cell.length_c   1.000
_cell.angle_alpha   90.00
_cell.angle_beta   90.00
_cell.angle_gamma   90.00
#
_symmetry.space_group_name_H-M   'P 1'
#
loop_
_entity.id
_entity.type
_entity.pdbx_description
1 polymer ?
#
loop_
_entity_poly.entity_id
_entity_poly.type
_entity_poly.pdbx_seq_one_letter_code
_entity_poly.pdbx_strand_id
1 'polypeptide(L)'
;MTAGKKSKRDDISAVDCVRSDKSLIFKSSDENKKALISLNVLEYLQPLVRDENRVVKRNAVLVYGVLSSLPSARSIIRKLPTIVTDLLKLLDSEEFETTKEFAAMTLSHLCLEYAGIYELIEHKCFSVIIPCLKSPDPDVQKNTLDIIHMLLQCSSSSWSKIFVFKGIIRTALRDMNALDAFVDITGVPEFNDIHVSALQVIANLLDDTECVKHLVSQGSLQKLLHFITDRQVYNESDIKVNSVNQQQNKDKNAKGRKPSPKKGDKKKSSKGEPDGKKDEEKPPSNTLPEAKIYTCNALMRAACKEETRKILHDADVEKMLVSLLSHEDEGVRAASAQVIAILSESSVCQDRIAELGGPELLIRMTRSDHRELKSAGATALAALTTGNGSICREVASRNSGLEALLSCLHIGDPEVDLITVGGLIALTNLATEETTRPKVLHVITAKLLIPTLNSNSVLTQSKAALAVASLISEQHNIQQFIQLGGLSSLLNLVQSTHNDVRRSACWAIASLTADHTAAVTLSQLNGITILQTLNESITRKNAFTELALKRVLDANLMAKFALTGYLDFVDHIPDLFYDPGQITNPSQFLTLDEYNEQSVNDRRPIFLINLQKCDIVSSSDYLQSQDSNDAKTDDLKHDDLNYFNEMKYPFDSTLHDWLNIAIKQITSISELKEQIKSLGEFVASCFGGSVNKDEQFTLRNELSLAQLRCQLNSNLIPIGLIKQGSFLQRALVFKLLADRIGLPTNLIRGTYGRSFNEVLIEPENSVG
;
A
#
# COMPACT_ATOMS: atom_id res chain seq x y z
N MET A 1 35.46 14.36 66.21
CA MET A 1 34.26 14.07 67.03
C MET A 1 33.08 14.51 66.17
N THR A 2 32.18 13.68 65.70
CA THR A 2 31.50 12.55 66.34
C THR A 2 31.19 11.47 65.29
N ALA A 3 31.71 10.28 65.51
CA ALA A 3 31.23 9.07 64.86
C ALA A 3 29.80 8.82 65.34
N GLY A 4 28.82 9.09 64.48
CA GLY A 4 27.46 8.62 64.69
C GLY A 4 27.44 7.11 64.57
N LYS A 5 27.52 6.40 65.71
CA LYS A 5 27.14 4.99 65.80
C LYS A 5 25.68 4.87 65.36
N LYS A 6 25.43 4.54 64.08
CA LYS A 6 24.18 3.87 63.70
C LYS A 6 24.13 2.58 64.52
N SER A 7 23.10 2.49 65.34
CA SER A 7 22.94 1.46 66.35
C SER A 7 22.73 0.12 65.66
N LYS A 8 23.64 -0.85 65.89
CA LYS A 8 23.43 -2.27 65.55
C LYS A 8 22.08 -2.81 66.07
N ARG A 9 21.41 -2.16 67.06
CA ARG A 9 20.08 -2.57 67.54
C ARG A 9 18.94 -2.18 66.60
N ASP A 10 19.05 -1.08 65.86
CA ASP A 10 17.98 -0.67 64.93
C ASP A 10 18.03 -1.55 63.67
N ASP A 11 19.24 -1.91 63.22
CA ASP A 11 19.47 -2.87 62.12
C ASP A 11 18.97 -4.30 62.47
N ILE A 12 19.12 -4.72 63.73
CA ILE A 12 18.59 -6.00 64.24
C ILE A 12 17.06 -5.96 64.30
N SER A 13 16.45 -4.82 64.64
CA SER A 13 14.98 -4.70 64.74
C SER A 13 14.27 -4.86 63.39
N ALA A 14 14.86 -4.39 62.29
CA ALA A 14 14.31 -4.57 60.94
C ALA A 14 14.39 -6.03 60.48
N VAL A 15 15.51 -6.72 60.78
CA VAL A 15 15.70 -8.14 60.48
C VAL A 15 14.82 -9.04 61.36
N ASP A 16 14.62 -8.69 62.63
CA ASP A 16 13.72 -9.41 63.53
C ASP A 16 12.24 -9.19 63.17
N CYS A 17 11.88 -8.04 62.60
CA CYS A 17 10.55 -7.79 62.03
C CYS A 17 10.27 -8.68 60.81
N VAL A 18 11.28 -8.90 59.94
CA VAL A 18 11.23 -9.87 58.81
C VAL A 18 11.14 -11.32 59.30
N ARG A 19 11.65 -11.62 60.51
CA ARG A 19 11.56 -12.96 61.12
C ARG A 19 10.21 -13.26 61.77
N SER A 20 9.41 -12.26 62.13
CA SER A 20 8.28 -12.46 63.05
C SER A 20 6.89 -12.12 62.51
N ASP A 21 6.72 -11.28 61.47
CA ASP A 21 5.36 -10.86 61.10
C ASP A 21 5.11 -10.72 59.58
N LYS A 22 4.35 -11.66 59.01
CA LYS A 22 3.95 -11.67 57.59
C LYS A 22 3.00 -10.52 57.23
N SER A 23 2.26 -9.94 58.18
CA SER A 23 1.14 -9.04 57.85
C SER A 23 1.54 -7.59 57.54
N LEU A 24 2.72 -7.15 57.99
CA LEU A 24 3.17 -5.75 57.89
C LEU A 24 3.86 -5.41 56.55
N ILE A 25 4.50 -6.40 55.91
CA ILE A 25 5.23 -6.20 54.65
C ILE A 25 4.29 -6.18 53.44
N PHE A 26 3.23 -7.02 53.44
CA PHE A 26 2.25 -7.11 52.36
C PHE A 26 1.28 -5.90 52.28
N LYS A 27 1.12 -5.13 53.35
CA LYS A 27 0.30 -3.89 53.40
C LYS A 27 1.13 -2.60 53.33
N SER A 28 2.42 -2.71 53.06
CA SER A 28 3.33 -1.58 53.12
C SER A 28 3.11 -0.64 51.91
N SER A 29 2.75 0.61 52.19
CA SER A 29 2.68 1.67 51.18
C SER A 29 4.02 1.79 50.43
N ASP A 30 4.04 2.31 49.20
CA ASP A 30 5.29 2.48 48.45
C ASP A 30 6.32 3.34 49.21
N GLU A 31 5.86 4.23 50.11
CA GLU A 31 6.69 4.97 51.07
C GLU A 31 7.42 4.04 52.06
N ASN A 32 6.75 3.02 52.58
CA ASN A 32 7.34 2.05 53.51
C ASN A 32 8.39 1.18 52.80
N LYS A 33 8.12 0.75 51.56
CA LYS A 33 9.10 0.02 50.74
C LYS A 33 10.33 0.88 50.46
N LYS A 34 10.16 2.17 50.11
CA LYS A 34 11.26 3.13 49.93
C LYS A 34 12.06 3.34 51.21
N ALA A 35 11.39 3.41 52.37
CA ALA A 35 12.05 3.52 53.67
C ALA A 35 12.92 2.29 53.97
N LEU A 36 12.41 1.07 53.73
CA LEU A 36 13.19 -0.17 53.91
C LEU A 36 14.41 -0.23 52.97
N ILE A 37 14.29 0.24 51.73
CA ILE A 37 15.42 0.34 50.81
C ILE A 37 16.47 1.33 51.33
N SER A 38 16.05 2.47 51.91
CA SER A 38 16.98 3.46 52.48
C SER A 38 17.76 2.97 53.71
N LEU A 39 17.31 1.86 54.32
CA LEU A 39 17.97 1.18 55.44
C LEU A 39 18.93 0.07 54.98
N ASN A 40 19.21 -0.06 53.68
CA ASN A 40 20.09 -1.09 53.10
C ASN A 40 19.68 -2.52 53.45
N VAL A 41 18.37 -2.77 53.61
CA VAL A 41 17.84 -4.09 53.99
C VAL A 41 18.21 -5.16 52.95
N LEU A 42 18.28 -4.80 51.66
CA LEU A 42 18.60 -5.73 50.57
C LEU A 42 20.02 -6.30 50.69
N GLU A 43 20.99 -5.53 51.16
CA GLU A 43 22.36 -5.99 51.41
C GLU A 43 22.42 -6.94 52.61
N TYR A 44 21.66 -6.66 53.67
CA TYR A 44 21.63 -7.49 54.88
C TYR A 44 20.92 -8.84 54.66
N LEU A 45 19.93 -8.90 53.78
CA LEU A 45 19.19 -10.13 53.48
C LEU A 45 19.95 -11.11 52.60
N GLN A 46 20.97 -10.65 51.88
CA GLN A 46 21.71 -11.45 50.92
C GLN A 46 22.27 -12.78 51.49
N PRO A 47 22.98 -12.80 52.63
CA PRO A 47 23.44 -14.07 53.22
C PRO A 47 22.28 -14.96 53.68
N LEU A 48 21.13 -14.39 54.04
CA LEU A 48 19.96 -15.12 54.54
C LEU A 48 19.23 -15.91 53.45
N VAL A 49 19.45 -15.57 52.16
CA VAL A 49 18.96 -16.36 51.02
C VAL A 49 19.57 -17.77 51.00
N ARG A 50 20.74 -17.95 51.61
CA ARG A 50 21.45 -19.24 51.73
C ARG A 50 21.34 -19.87 53.12
N ASP A 51 20.49 -19.33 54.00
CA ASP A 51 20.34 -19.82 55.37
C ASP A 51 19.80 -21.26 55.39
N GLU A 52 20.33 -22.09 56.31
CA GLU A 52 19.85 -23.47 56.49
C GLU A 52 18.40 -23.49 57.03
N ASN A 53 18.00 -22.45 57.75
CA ASN A 53 16.64 -22.32 58.23
C ASN A 53 15.70 -21.89 57.09
N ARG A 54 14.89 -22.87 56.66
CA ARG A 54 13.84 -22.76 55.63
C ARG A 54 12.93 -21.54 55.81
N VAL A 55 12.58 -21.17 57.05
CA VAL A 55 11.70 -20.01 57.34
C VAL A 55 12.44 -18.69 57.13
N VAL A 56 13.69 -18.60 57.60
CA VAL A 56 14.54 -17.41 57.44
C VAL A 56 14.82 -17.15 55.97
N LYS A 57 15.18 -18.21 55.23
CA LYS A 57 15.37 -18.19 53.79
C LYS A 57 14.12 -17.69 53.06
N ARG A 58 12.95 -18.33 53.28
CA ARG A 58 11.69 -17.93 52.64
C ARG A 58 11.35 -16.47 52.91
N ASN A 59 11.48 -16.02 54.15
CA ASN A 59 11.18 -14.63 54.51
C ASN A 59 12.15 -13.64 53.87
N ALA A 60 13.44 -13.99 53.74
CA ALA A 60 14.41 -13.16 53.03
C ALA A 60 14.03 -13.01 51.54
N VAL A 61 13.69 -14.12 50.87
CA VAL A 61 13.30 -14.14 49.45
C VAL A 61 11.96 -13.42 49.24
N LEU A 62 11.00 -13.57 50.16
CA LEU A 62 9.74 -12.81 50.16
C LEU A 62 10.00 -11.30 50.13
N VAL A 63 10.91 -10.80 50.97
CA VAL A 63 11.21 -9.37 51.03
C VAL A 63 11.86 -8.90 49.72
N TYR A 64 12.76 -9.69 49.12
CA TYR A 64 13.27 -9.40 47.78
C TYR A 64 12.14 -9.31 46.75
N GLY A 65 11.21 -10.27 46.76
CA GLY A 65 10.05 -10.30 45.88
C GLY A 65 9.22 -9.01 46.01
N VAL A 66 8.82 -8.66 47.23
CA VAL A 66 7.98 -7.47 47.47
C VAL A 66 8.70 -6.18 47.09
N LEU A 67 9.97 -6.03 47.47
CA LEU A 67 10.72 -4.80 47.19
C LEU A 67 11.08 -4.65 45.71
N SER A 68 11.30 -5.74 44.98
CA SER A 68 11.65 -5.73 43.55
C SER A 68 10.56 -5.11 42.64
N SER A 69 9.34 -4.93 43.14
CA SER A 69 8.31 -4.11 42.48
C SER A 69 8.76 -2.66 42.22
N LEU A 70 9.67 -2.12 43.04
CA LEU A 70 10.21 -0.76 42.87
C LEU A 70 11.48 -0.73 41.98
N PRO A 71 11.59 0.21 41.03
CA PRO A 71 12.79 0.36 40.19
C PRO A 71 14.09 0.57 40.98
N SER A 72 14.04 1.32 42.08
CA SER A 72 15.20 1.57 42.95
C SER A 72 15.73 0.28 43.59
N ALA A 73 14.84 -0.62 44.02
CA ALA A 73 15.24 -1.92 44.57
C ALA A 73 15.89 -2.81 43.50
N ARG A 74 15.32 -2.89 42.29
CA ARG A 74 15.88 -3.70 41.20
C ARG A 74 17.30 -3.31 40.85
N SER A 75 17.59 -2.01 40.80
CA SER A 75 18.94 -1.48 40.56
C SER A 75 19.95 -1.91 41.64
N ILE A 76 19.51 -2.03 42.89
CA ILE A 76 20.33 -2.50 44.01
C ILE A 76 20.50 -4.01 43.94
N ILE A 77 19.41 -4.76 43.77
CA ILE A 77 19.41 -6.23 43.70
C ILE A 77 20.40 -6.71 42.61
N ARG A 78 20.36 -6.15 41.39
CA ARG A 78 21.29 -6.51 40.30
C ARG A 78 22.77 -6.25 40.61
N LYS A 79 23.08 -5.40 41.60
CA LYS A 79 24.46 -5.12 42.03
C LYS A 79 24.91 -6.00 43.18
N LEU A 80 24.00 -6.73 43.83
CA LEU A 80 24.35 -7.64 44.91
C LEU A 80 25.10 -8.85 44.33
N PRO A 81 26.25 -9.24 44.89
CA PRO A 81 27.03 -10.32 44.32
C PRO A 81 26.24 -11.64 44.37
N THR A 82 26.29 -12.43 43.31
CA THR A 82 25.72 -13.79 43.25
C THR A 82 24.19 -13.93 43.48
N ILE A 83 23.43 -12.85 43.72
CA ILE A 83 22.01 -12.96 44.09
C ILE A 83 21.18 -13.60 42.98
N VAL A 84 21.41 -13.27 41.71
CA VAL A 84 20.69 -13.88 40.58
C VAL A 84 21.01 -15.37 40.49
N THR A 85 22.27 -15.74 40.71
CA THR A 85 22.68 -17.16 40.79
C THR A 85 22.01 -17.89 41.96
N ASP A 86 21.87 -17.23 43.11
CA ASP A 86 21.22 -17.82 44.29
C ASP A 86 19.72 -18.01 44.07
N LEU A 87 19.03 -17.01 43.51
CA LEU A 87 17.62 -17.11 43.16
C LEU A 87 17.36 -18.22 42.14
N LEU A 88 18.22 -18.36 41.13
CA LEU A 88 18.12 -19.50 40.18
C LEU A 88 18.36 -20.85 40.88
N LYS A 89 19.34 -20.95 41.79
CA LYS A 89 19.54 -22.19 42.57
C LYS A 89 18.34 -22.55 43.44
N LEU A 90 17.65 -21.55 44.00
CA LEU A 90 16.43 -21.77 44.77
C LEU A 90 15.29 -22.30 43.90
N LEU A 91 15.17 -21.84 42.65
CA LEU A 91 14.20 -22.41 41.71
C LEU A 91 14.48 -23.88 41.38
N ASP A 92 15.77 -24.25 41.25
CA ASP A 92 16.19 -25.61 40.88
C ASP A 92 16.09 -26.62 42.04
N SER A 93 16.52 -26.23 43.24
CA SER A 93 16.81 -27.16 44.34
C SER A 93 15.90 -27.07 45.56
N GLU A 94 15.08 -26.02 45.69
CA GLU A 94 14.24 -25.84 46.88
C GLU A 94 13.00 -26.74 46.84
N GLU A 95 12.57 -27.26 47.99
CA GLU A 95 11.38 -28.13 48.06
C GLU A 95 10.07 -27.34 48.23
N PHE A 96 10.15 -26.10 48.75
CA PHE A 96 8.98 -25.30 49.08
C PHE A 96 8.59 -24.37 47.93
N GLU A 97 7.41 -24.60 47.36
CA GLU A 97 6.89 -23.79 46.26
C GLU A 97 6.75 -22.30 46.62
N THR A 98 6.33 -21.94 47.84
CA THR A 98 6.30 -20.53 48.27
C THR A 98 7.66 -19.82 48.22
N THR A 99 8.78 -20.53 48.40
CA THR A 99 10.11 -19.92 48.26
C THR A 99 10.46 -19.75 46.78
N LYS A 100 10.09 -20.74 45.94
CA LYS A 100 10.25 -20.65 44.49
C LYS A 100 9.41 -19.53 43.89
N GLU A 101 8.19 -19.35 44.37
CA GLU A 101 7.26 -18.29 43.97
C GLU A 101 7.92 -16.91 44.13
N PHE A 102 8.39 -16.58 45.33
CA PHE A 102 9.03 -15.29 45.58
C PHE A 102 10.37 -15.14 44.85
N ALA A 103 11.11 -16.23 44.63
CA ALA A 103 12.33 -16.20 43.82
C ALA A 103 12.01 -15.90 42.35
N ALA A 104 11.02 -16.58 41.77
CA ALA A 104 10.55 -16.36 40.41
C ALA A 104 9.96 -14.94 40.25
N MET A 105 9.19 -14.45 41.23
CA MET A 105 8.64 -13.09 41.25
C MET A 105 9.75 -12.02 41.29
N THR A 106 10.82 -12.27 42.07
CA THR A 106 11.97 -11.35 42.08
C THR A 106 12.62 -11.30 40.70
N LEU A 107 12.87 -12.47 40.10
CA LEU A 107 13.48 -12.59 38.77
C LEU A 107 12.61 -11.98 37.66
N SER A 108 11.28 -12.17 37.69
CA SER A 108 10.34 -11.60 36.72
C SER A 108 10.36 -10.07 36.78
N HIS A 109 10.38 -9.48 37.98
CA HIS A 109 10.52 -8.03 38.15
C HIS A 109 11.88 -7.51 37.63
N LEU A 110 12.98 -8.25 37.82
CA LEU A 110 14.27 -7.84 37.24
C LEU A 110 14.22 -7.79 35.71
N CYS A 111 13.46 -8.66 35.07
CA CYS A 111 13.27 -8.67 33.61
C CYS A 111 12.47 -7.48 33.07
N LEU A 112 11.84 -6.65 33.91
CA LEU A 112 11.23 -5.37 33.49
C LEU A 112 12.29 -4.36 32.99
N GLU A 113 13.58 -4.62 33.25
CA GLU A 113 14.69 -3.81 32.81
C GLU A 113 15.65 -4.62 31.92
N TYR A 114 16.14 -4.01 30.84
CA TYR A 114 17.06 -4.66 29.90
C TYR A 114 18.29 -5.30 30.57
N ALA A 115 18.82 -4.65 31.62
CA ALA A 115 19.97 -5.17 32.34
C ALA A 115 19.67 -6.48 33.08
N GLY A 116 18.45 -6.66 33.63
CA GLY A 116 18.05 -7.93 34.25
C GLY A 116 17.86 -9.04 33.22
N ILE A 117 17.28 -8.74 32.06
CA ILE A 117 17.18 -9.68 30.93
C ILE A 117 18.57 -10.21 30.53
N TYR A 118 19.55 -9.32 30.36
CA TYR A 118 20.91 -9.68 29.98
C TYR A 118 21.57 -10.60 31.01
N GLU A 119 21.46 -10.23 32.29
CA GLU A 119 22.05 -10.99 33.41
C GLU A 119 21.50 -12.43 33.49
N LEU A 120 20.18 -12.60 33.35
CA LEU A 120 19.57 -13.94 33.34
C LEU A 120 20.02 -14.80 32.16
N ILE A 121 20.24 -14.20 30.98
CA ILE A 121 20.73 -14.92 29.80
C ILE A 121 22.19 -15.36 30.01
N GLU A 122 23.06 -14.49 30.56
CA GLU A 122 24.45 -14.86 30.88
C GLU A 122 24.52 -16.01 31.88
N HIS A 123 23.60 -16.05 32.84
CA HIS A 123 23.48 -17.14 33.82
C HIS A 123 22.81 -18.42 33.29
N LYS A 124 22.52 -18.52 31.99
CA LYS A 124 21.91 -19.71 31.35
C LYS A 124 20.61 -20.18 32.02
N CYS A 125 19.76 -19.21 32.39
CA CYS A 125 18.54 -19.43 33.17
C CYS A 125 17.57 -20.47 32.59
N PHE A 126 17.50 -20.66 31.26
CA PHE A 126 16.56 -21.58 30.59
C PHE A 126 16.56 -23.00 31.17
N SER A 127 17.74 -23.53 31.50
CA SER A 127 17.91 -24.86 32.10
C SER A 127 17.16 -25.05 33.42
N VAL A 128 16.98 -23.95 34.17
CA VAL A 128 16.34 -23.91 35.49
C VAL A 128 14.87 -23.48 35.40
N ILE A 129 14.57 -22.46 34.59
CA ILE A 129 13.23 -21.88 34.54
C ILE A 129 12.24 -22.74 33.75
N ILE A 130 12.66 -23.45 32.69
CA ILE A 130 11.72 -24.27 31.88
C ILE A 130 11.12 -25.44 32.70
N PRO A 131 11.90 -26.18 33.52
CA PRO A 131 11.33 -27.14 34.47
C PRO A 131 10.28 -26.54 35.43
N CYS A 132 10.40 -25.26 35.80
CA CYS A 132 9.46 -24.59 36.71
C CYS A 132 8.05 -24.43 36.11
N LEU A 133 7.90 -24.52 34.78
CA LEU A 133 6.59 -24.55 34.12
C LEU A 133 5.75 -25.79 34.48
N LYS A 134 6.39 -26.85 34.98
CA LYS A 134 5.74 -28.07 35.47
C LYS A 134 5.55 -28.07 36.99
N SER A 135 5.81 -26.95 37.67
CA SER A 135 5.57 -26.82 39.12
C SER A 135 4.08 -27.08 39.43
N PRO A 136 3.76 -27.72 40.57
CA PRO A 136 2.37 -27.83 41.02
C PRO A 136 1.75 -26.49 41.45
N ASP A 137 2.56 -25.44 41.63
CA ASP A 137 2.13 -24.12 42.08
C ASP A 137 1.88 -23.17 40.87
N PRO A 138 0.63 -22.71 40.66
CA PRO A 138 0.30 -21.81 39.56
C PRO A 138 1.04 -20.47 39.61
N ASP A 139 1.38 -19.94 40.79
CA ASP A 139 2.09 -18.67 40.91
C ASP A 139 3.55 -18.81 40.49
N VAL A 140 4.15 -19.98 40.71
CA VAL A 140 5.49 -20.31 40.17
C VAL A 140 5.43 -20.41 38.64
N GLN A 141 4.42 -21.08 38.09
CA GLN A 141 4.23 -21.18 36.63
C GLN A 141 4.02 -19.80 35.99
N LYS A 142 3.18 -18.95 36.60
CA LYS A 142 2.89 -17.59 36.14
C LYS A 142 4.14 -16.72 36.11
N ASN A 143 4.86 -16.63 37.24
CA ASN A 143 6.09 -15.84 37.30
C ASN A 143 7.15 -16.36 36.31
N THR A 144 7.22 -17.67 36.10
CA THR A 144 8.10 -18.29 35.10
C THR A 144 7.71 -17.90 33.68
N LEU A 145 6.43 -17.92 33.34
CA LEU A 145 5.91 -17.46 32.06
C LEU A 145 6.19 -15.98 31.83
N ASP A 146 6.04 -15.14 32.86
CA ASP A 146 6.32 -13.71 32.77
C ASP A 146 7.81 -13.45 32.52
N ILE A 147 8.72 -14.21 33.14
CA ILE A 147 10.16 -14.17 32.82
C ILE A 147 10.36 -14.49 31.34
N ILE A 148 9.85 -15.63 30.86
CA ILE A 148 10.05 -16.08 29.47
C ILE A 148 9.44 -15.08 28.48
N HIS A 149 8.26 -14.55 28.79
CA HIS A 149 7.57 -13.54 28.00
C HIS A 149 8.41 -12.25 27.91
N MET A 150 8.92 -11.73 29.02
CA MET A 150 9.78 -10.55 29.04
C MET A 150 11.10 -10.78 28.27
N LEU A 151 11.70 -11.97 28.41
CA LEU A 151 12.89 -12.37 27.63
C LEU A 151 12.61 -12.34 26.12
N LEU A 152 11.43 -12.80 25.68
CA LEU A 152 11.01 -12.81 24.27
C LEU A 152 10.57 -11.43 23.76
N GLN A 153 10.03 -10.57 24.63
CA GLN A 153 9.56 -9.24 24.25
C GLN A 153 10.69 -8.24 23.99
N CYS A 154 11.87 -8.40 24.60
CA CYS A 154 13.02 -7.49 24.53
C CYS A 154 13.10 -6.67 23.21
N SER A 155 12.54 -5.46 23.27
CA SER A 155 12.39 -4.50 22.17
C SER A 155 12.99 -3.17 22.61
N SER A 156 14.31 -3.11 22.74
CA SER A 156 15.04 -1.86 22.93
C SER A 156 15.54 -1.32 21.59
N SER A 157 15.58 0.00 21.43
CA SER A 157 15.89 0.74 20.22
C SER A 157 17.39 0.74 19.81
N SER A 158 18.23 -0.12 20.42
CA SER A 158 19.68 -0.19 20.13
C SER A 158 20.06 -1.54 19.50
N TRP A 159 20.76 -1.45 18.36
CA TRP A 159 20.83 -2.42 17.25
C TRP A 159 21.65 -3.73 17.47
N SER A 160 21.46 -4.67 16.51
CA SER A 160 22.13 -5.95 16.19
C SER A 160 22.15 -7.10 17.19
N LYS A 161 22.34 -6.87 18.50
CA LYS A 161 22.37 -7.97 19.49
C LYS A 161 20.98 -8.59 19.75
N ILE A 162 19.90 -7.83 19.54
CA ILE A 162 18.52 -8.24 19.88
C ILE A 162 18.00 -9.36 18.97
N PHE A 163 18.26 -9.30 17.66
CA PHE A 163 17.85 -10.36 16.73
C PHE A 163 18.56 -11.68 17.06
N VAL A 164 19.84 -11.58 17.44
CA VAL A 164 20.64 -12.72 17.91
C VAL A 164 20.06 -13.27 19.21
N PHE A 165 19.72 -12.44 20.19
CA PHE A 165 19.11 -12.91 21.45
C PHE A 165 17.74 -13.57 21.23
N LYS A 166 16.83 -12.98 20.44
CA LYS A 166 15.53 -13.61 20.15
C LYS A 166 15.70 -14.97 19.45
N GLY A 167 16.66 -15.09 18.54
CA GLY A 167 17.00 -16.38 17.92
C GLY A 167 17.54 -17.40 18.93
N ILE A 168 18.46 -16.98 19.81
CA ILE A 168 19.03 -17.84 20.87
C ILE A 168 17.93 -18.33 21.82
N ILE A 169 17.06 -17.43 22.28
CA ILE A 169 15.97 -17.76 23.22
C ILE A 169 15.00 -18.76 22.58
N ARG A 170 14.58 -18.52 21.33
CA ARG A 170 13.71 -19.47 20.60
C ARG A 170 14.38 -20.83 20.41
N THR A 171 15.67 -20.85 20.06
CA THR A 171 16.44 -22.10 19.90
C THR A 171 16.52 -22.86 21.21
N ALA A 172 16.86 -22.19 22.32
CA ALA A 172 16.94 -22.81 23.64
C ALA A 172 15.57 -23.36 24.11
N LEU A 173 14.48 -22.62 23.88
CA LEU A 173 13.12 -23.07 24.20
C LEU A 173 12.73 -24.30 23.36
N ARG A 174 13.13 -24.34 22.08
CA ARG A 174 12.87 -25.47 21.18
C ARG A 174 13.69 -26.70 21.59
N ASP A 175 14.99 -26.55 21.85
CA ASP A 175 15.88 -27.65 22.26
C ASP A 175 15.44 -28.30 23.58
N MET A 176 14.74 -27.54 24.42
CA MET A 176 14.19 -28.01 25.69
C MET A 176 12.74 -28.49 25.61
N ASN A 177 12.14 -28.57 24.40
CA ASN A 177 10.74 -28.92 24.18
C ASN A 177 9.76 -28.11 25.05
N ALA A 178 10.06 -26.83 25.30
CA ALA A 178 9.26 -25.99 26.18
C ALA A 178 7.85 -25.71 25.64
N LEU A 179 7.66 -25.85 24.31
CA LEU A 179 6.38 -25.64 23.65
C LEU A 179 5.26 -26.52 24.20
N ASP A 180 5.55 -27.78 24.52
CA ASP A 180 4.55 -28.69 25.10
C ASP A 180 4.12 -28.22 26.49
N ALA A 181 5.06 -27.75 27.30
CA ALA A 181 4.74 -27.21 28.63
C ALA A 181 3.82 -26.00 28.55
N PHE A 182 4.03 -25.10 27.58
CA PHE A 182 3.13 -23.95 27.37
C PHE A 182 1.74 -24.40 26.91
N VAL A 183 1.66 -25.36 25.99
CA VAL A 183 0.38 -25.90 25.51
C VAL A 183 -0.35 -26.63 26.63
N ASP A 184 0.34 -27.39 27.48
CA ASP A 184 -0.27 -28.10 28.59
C ASP A 184 -0.85 -27.12 29.63
N ILE A 185 -0.15 -26.01 29.93
CA ILE A 185 -0.70 -24.93 30.78
C ILE A 185 -2.00 -24.37 30.18
N THR A 186 -2.04 -24.16 28.85
CA THR A 186 -3.27 -23.71 28.18
C THR A 186 -4.39 -24.75 28.16
N GLY A 187 -4.06 -26.03 28.38
CA GLY A 187 -5.03 -27.13 28.46
C GLY A 187 -5.71 -27.29 29.82
N VAL A 188 -5.27 -26.55 30.85
CA VAL A 188 -5.81 -26.62 32.23
C VAL A 188 -6.88 -25.54 32.42
N PRO A 189 -8.19 -25.87 32.52
CA PRO A 189 -9.27 -24.87 32.62
C PRO A 189 -9.18 -23.94 33.83
N GLU A 190 -8.54 -24.37 34.91
CA GLU A 190 -8.42 -23.61 36.16
C GLU A 190 -7.41 -22.45 36.07
N PHE A 191 -6.62 -22.37 34.99
CA PHE A 191 -5.52 -21.40 34.82
C PHE A 191 -5.86 -20.21 33.91
N ASN A 192 -7.12 -19.77 33.89
CA ASN A 192 -7.57 -18.64 33.05
C ASN A 192 -6.67 -17.40 33.16
N ASP A 193 -6.15 -17.11 34.36
CA ASP A 193 -5.27 -15.97 34.64
C ASP A 193 -3.87 -16.08 34.01
N ILE A 194 -3.47 -17.30 33.60
CA ILE A 194 -2.14 -17.64 33.12
C ILE A 194 -2.17 -18.01 31.62
N HIS A 195 -3.32 -18.43 31.09
CA HIS A 195 -3.50 -18.74 29.66
C HIS A 195 -3.05 -17.60 28.76
N VAL A 196 -3.33 -16.35 29.13
CA VAL A 196 -2.90 -15.17 28.38
C VAL A 196 -1.37 -15.11 28.27
N SER A 197 -0.65 -15.23 29.40
CA SER A 197 0.82 -15.23 29.40
C SER A 197 1.38 -16.41 28.59
N ALA A 198 0.77 -17.59 28.69
CA ALA A 198 1.17 -18.77 27.91
C ALA A 198 0.96 -18.56 26.40
N LEU A 199 -0.21 -18.06 25.98
CA LEU A 199 -0.53 -17.78 24.57
C LEU A 199 0.37 -16.71 23.97
N GLN A 200 0.76 -15.70 24.75
CA GLN A 200 1.72 -14.69 24.32
C GLN A 200 3.11 -15.29 24.05
N VAL A 201 3.57 -16.23 24.88
CA VAL A 201 4.83 -16.96 24.66
C VAL A 201 4.72 -17.86 23.43
N ILE A 202 3.62 -18.62 23.32
CA ILE A 202 3.35 -19.49 22.16
C ILE A 202 3.36 -18.67 20.86
N ALA A 203 2.68 -17.52 20.82
CA ALA A 203 2.66 -16.66 19.63
C ALA A 203 4.08 -16.30 19.16
N ASN A 204 5.00 -15.99 20.07
CA ASN A 204 6.38 -15.69 19.71
C ASN A 204 7.16 -16.90 19.19
N LEU A 205 6.81 -18.12 19.59
CA LEU A 205 7.44 -19.35 19.12
C LEU A 205 6.93 -19.77 17.74
N LEU A 206 5.68 -19.46 17.39
CA LEU A 206 5.09 -19.81 16.10
C LEU A 206 5.59 -18.98 14.91
N ASP A 207 6.48 -18.01 15.15
CA ASP A 207 7.29 -17.42 14.07
C ASP A 207 8.23 -18.46 13.41
N ASP A 208 8.57 -19.54 14.14
CA ASP A 208 9.39 -20.66 13.66
C ASP A 208 8.51 -21.80 13.10
N THR A 209 8.72 -22.13 11.83
CA THR A 209 8.01 -23.21 11.12
C THR A 209 8.13 -24.55 11.84
N GLU A 210 9.26 -24.84 12.48
CA GLU A 210 9.47 -26.12 13.17
C GLU A 210 8.61 -26.23 14.44
N CYS A 211 8.37 -25.12 15.15
CA CYS A 211 7.43 -25.08 16.27
C CYS A 211 6.00 -25.36 15.82
N VAL A 212 5.58 -24.83 14.66
CA VAL A 212 4.25 -25.11 14.09
C VAL A 212 4.12 -26.58 13.71
N LYS A 213 5.14 -27.16 13.04
CA LYS A 213 5.15 -28.61 12.71
C LYS A 213 5.12 -29.48 13.97
N HIS A 214 5.81 -29.07 15.03
CA HIS A 214 5.78 -29.75 16.32
C HIS A 214 4.38 -29.75 16.95
N LEU A 215 3.64 -28.62 16.88
CA LEU A 215 2.25 -28.58 17.35
C LEU A 215 1.35 -29.57 16.59
N VAL A 216 1.59 -29.74 15.29
CA VAL A 216 0.81 -30.67 14.47
C VAL A 216 1.15 -32.12 14.81
N SER A 217 2.45 -32.46 14.88
CA SER A 217 2.89 -33.84 15.12
C SER A 217 2.45 -34.37 16.50
N GLN A 218 2.36 -33.49 17.50
CA GLN A 218 1.86 -33.82 18.84
C GLN A 218 0.34 -33.73 18.99
N GLY A 219 -0.40 -33.31 17.95
CA GLY A 219 -1.85 -33.06 18.05
C GLY A 219 -2.23 -31.85 18.92
N SER A 220 -1.23 -31.09 19.36
CA SER A 220 -1.34 -29.92 20.24
C SER A 220 -1.95 -28.69 19.56
N LEU A 221 -1.96 -28.63 18.22
CA LEU A 221 -2.62 -27.54 17.48
C LEU A 221 -4.12 -27.43 17.83
N GLN A 222 -4.81 -28.57 18.04
CA GLN A 222 -6.22 -28.55 18.41
C GLN A 222 -6.47 -27.97 19.80
N LYS A 223 -5.53 -28.13 20.74
CA LYS A 223 -5.58 -27.49 22.06
C LYS A 223 -5.50 -25.96 21.95
N LEU A 224 -4.73 -25.44 21.00
CA LEU A 224 -4.67 -23.99 20.73
C LEU A 224 -5.97 -23.49 20.08
N LEU A 225 -6.50 -24.23 19.11
CA LEU A 225 -7.74 -23.87 18.40
C LEU A 225 -9.01 -23.95 19.28
N HIS A 226 -8.93 -24.66 20.41
CA HIS A 226 -10.00 -24.73 21.40
C HIS A 226 -10.44 -23.34 21.90
N PHE A 227 -9.48 -22.43 22.15
CA PHE A 227 -9.79 -21.07 22.60
C PHE A 227 -10.67 -20.31 21.62
N ILE A 228 -10.64 -20.66 20.33
CA ILE A 228 -11.48 -20.03 19.30
C ILE A 228 -12.89 -20.65 19.26
N THR A 229 -13.01 -21.95 19.50
CA THR A 229 -14.26 -22.71 19.25
C THR A 229 -15.15 -22.90 20.48
N ASP A 230 -14.68 -22.55 21.68
CA ASP A 230 -15.39 -22.69 22.96
C ASP A 230 -15.89 -24.13 23.26
N ARG A 231 -15.31 -25.17 22.63
CA ARG A 231 -15.75 -26.57 22.76
C ARG A 231 -15.01 -27.32 23.87
N GLN A 232 -15.61 -27.55 25.04
CA GLN A 232 -14.97 -28.26 26.17
C GLN A 232 -14.24 -29.54 25.72
N VAL A 233 -12.94 -29.65 26.02
CA VAL A 233 -12.18 -30.89 25.85
C VAL A 233 -12.27 -31.67 27.15
N TYR A 234 -13.01 -32.77 27.13
CA TYR A 234 -12.73 -33.87 28.05
C TYR A 234 -12.62 -35.15 27.23
N ASN A 235 -11.39 -35.68 27.19
CA ASN A 235 -10.93 -37.00 26.73
C ASN A 235 -10.20 -37.05 25.38
N GLU A 236 -8.97 -37.59 25.42
CA GLU A 236 -8.12 -38.00 24.29
C GLU A 236 -8.79 -39.02 23.34
N SER A 237 -9.96 -39.57 23.69
CA SER A 237 -10.68 -40.57 22.90
C SER A 237 -11.25 -40.02 21.60
N ASP A 238 -11.57 -38.73 21.53
CA ASP A 238 -12.29 -38.17 20.37
C ASP A 238 -11.35 -37.74 19.23
N ILE A 239 -10.06 -37.53 19.54
CA ILE A 239 -9.04 -37.17 18.54
C ILE A 239 -8.70 -38.36 17.63
N LYS A 240 -8.88 -39.61 18.11
CA LYS A 240 -8.59 -40.82 17.34
C LYS A 240 -9.70 -41.24 16.36
N VAL A 241 -10.92 -40.71 16.49
CA VAL A 241 -12.06 -41.15 15.66
C VAL A 241 -12.04 -40.52 14.26
N ASN A 242 -11.45 -39.33 14.10
CA ASN A 242 -11.41 -38.64 12.80
C ASN A 242 -10.19 -39.00 11.93
N SER A 243 -9.21 -39.75 12.45
CA SER A 243 -8.03 -40.18 11.68
C SER A 243 -8.23 -41.49 10.92
N VAL A 244 -9.31 -42.24 11.18
CA VAL A 244 -9.52 -43.60 10.63
C VAL A 244 -10.55 -43.64 9.47
N ASN A 245 -11.34 -42.59 9.26
CA ASN A 245 -12.39 -42.57 8.23
C ASN A 245 -12.01 -41.90 6.90
N GLN A 246 -10.72 -41.92 6.52
CA GLN A 246 -10.28 -41.63 5.15
C GLN A 246 -9.26 -42.65 4.65
N GLN A 247 -9.55 -43.95 4.79
CA GLN A 247 -8.84 -44.98 4.02
C GLN A 247 -9.63 -46.29 4.02
N GLN A 248 -10.76 -46.32 3.30
CA GLN A 248 -11.27 -47.51 2.61
C GLN A 248 -12.55 -47.15 1.85
N ASN A 249 -12.39 -46.77 0.59
CA ASN A 249 -13.46 -46.89 -0.39
C ASN A 249 -12.86 -47.22 -1.74
N LYS A 250 -12.62 -48.51 -1.98
CA LYS A 250 -12.56 -49.10 -3.33
C LYS A 250 -13.17 -50.51 -3.31
N ASP A 251 -14.14 -50.66 -4.20
CA ASP A 251 -14.61 -51.89 -4.86
C ASP A 251 -15.41 -52.92 -4.05
N LYS A 252 -16.73 -53.00 -4.27
CA LYS A 252 -17.35 -54.00 -5.18
C LYS A 252 -18.89 -54.00 -5.13
N ASN A 253 -19.44 -54.31 -6.31
CA ASN A 253 -20.84 -54.40 -6.69
C ASN A 253 -21.60 -55.63 -6.14
N ALA A 254 -22.92 -55.46 -6.02
CA ALA A 254 -24.02 -56.38 -6.40
C ALA A 254 -24.58 -57.49 -5.46
N LYS A 255 -25.92 -57.39 -5.30
CA LYS A 255 -26.99 -58.42 -5.16
C LYS A 255 -27.24 -59.11 -3.80
N GLY A 256 -28.49 -58.98 -3.31
CA GLY A 256 -29.13 -60.02 -2.47
C GLY A 256 -30.28 -59.56 -1.55
N ARG A 257 -31.50 -60.04 -1.83
CA ARG A 257 -32.82 -59.91 -1.15
C ARG A 257 -32.89 -60.03 0.40
N LYS A 258 -33.73 -59.14 1.01
CA LYS A 258 -34.88 -59.30 1.98
C LYS A 258 -34.97 -60.52 2.95
N PRO A 259 -35.79 -60.52 4.04
CA PRO A 259 -36.50 -59.42 4.75
C PRO A 259 -36.43 -59.49 6.32
N SER A 260 -37.13 -58.55 6.95
CA SER A 260 -37.40 -58.29 8.38
C SER A 260 -37.82 -59.50 9.25
N PRO A 261 -37.92 -59.32 10.60
CA PRO A 261 -39.27 -59.10 11.15
C PRO A 261 -39.40 -58.05 12.26
N LYS A 262 -40.63 -57.51 12.29
CA LYS A 262 -41.25 -56.58 13.24
C LYS A 262 -41.55 -57.22 14.60
N LYS A 263 -41.71 -56.37 15.63
CA LYS A 263 -42.81 -56.30 16.64
C LYS A 263 -42.61 -54.98 17.41
N GLY A 264 -43.54 -54.03 17.48
CA GLY A 264 -44.89 -54.06 18.07
C GLY A 264 -44.76 -53.68 19.57
N ASP A 265 -45.45 -52.72 20.19
CA ASP A 265 -46.73 -52.06 19.91
C ASP A 265 -46.92 -50.73 20.69
N LYS A 266 -47.65 -49.81 20.03
CA LYS A 266 -48.59 -48.75 20.46
C LYS A 266 -48.87 -48.47 21.95
N LYS A 267 -49.03 -47.17 22.28
CA LYS A 267 -50.36 -46.55 22.54
C LYS A 267 -50.37 -45.01 22.50
N LYS A 268 -51.53 -44.48 22.05
CA LYS A 268 -51.93 -43.07 21.76
C LYS A 268 -52.55 -42.36 22.97
N SER A 269 -52.45 -41.02 23.01
CA SER A 269 -53.56 -40.01 23.21
C SER A 269 -52.93 -38.63 23.51
N SER A 270 -52.91 -37.64 22.60
CA SER A 270 -53.92 -36.63 22.23
C SER A 270 -54.05 -35.40 23.17
N LYS A 271 -53.64 -34.24 22.61
CA LYS A 271 -54.12 -32.84 22.75
C LYS A 271 -53.98 -32.06 24.07
N GLY A 272 -53.26 -30.94 23.97
CA GLY A 272 -53.29 -29.75 24.84
C GLY A 272 -52.06 -28.86 24.61
N GLU A 273 -52.19 -27.80 23.81
CA GLU A 273 -51.22 -26.68 23.72
C GLU A 273 -51.49 -25.65 24.86
N PRO A 274 -50.69 -24.58 25.02
CA PRO A 274 -49.24 -24.55 25.22
C PRO A 274 -48.91 -23.68 26.45
N ASP A 275 -47.97 -24.06 27.31
CA ASP A 275 -47.32 -23.08 28.18
C ASP A 275 -46.02 -23.62 28.77
N GLY A 276 -45.01 -22.74 28.82
CA GLY A 276 -43.68 -23.03 29.35
C GLY A 276 -42.66 -23.28 28.25
N LYS A 277 -42.23 -22.20 27.58
CA LYS A 277 -40.87 -22.13 27.03
C LYS A 277 -39.93 -22.49 28.18
N LYS A 278 -39.34 -23.69 28.14
CA LYS A 278 -38.07 -23.91 28.83
C LYS A 278 -37.08 -23.05 28.05
N ASP A 279 -36.65 -21.98 28.71
CA ASP A 279 -35.43 -21.30 28.32
C ASP A 279 -34.34 -22.37 28.21
N GLU A 280 -33.92 -22.67 26.97
CA GLU A 280 -32.60 -23.23 26.75
C GLU A 280 -31.62 -22.14 27.19
N GLU A 281 -31.31 -22.13 28.48
CA GLU A 281 -30.13 -21.45 29.01
C GLU A 281 -28.93 -21.97 28.21
N LYS A 282 -28.47 -21.14 27.26
CA LYS A 282 -27.15 -21.31 26.66
C LYS A 282 -26.15 -21.38 27.82
N PRO A 283 -25.30 -22.42 27.92
CA PRO A 283 -24.26 -22.43 28.95
C PRO A 283 -23.37 -21.20 28.74
N PRO A 284 -22.97 -20.49 29.82
CA PRO A 284 -22.10 -19.33 29.70
C PRO A 284 -20.74 -19.76 29.10
N SER A 285 -20.41 -19.09 28.00
CA SER A 285 -19.14 -19.15 27.28
C SER A 285 -17.99 -18.70 28.21
N ASN A 286 -17.03 -19.57 28.48
CA ASN A 286 -16.04 -19.35 29.55
C ASN A 286 -14.59 -19.08 29.10
N THR A 287 -14.32 -18.77 27.83
CA THR A 287 -12.98 -18.27 27.43
C THR A 287 -12.94 -16.75 27.39
N LEU A 288 -11.89 -16.16 27.99
CA LEU A 288 -11.69 -14.71 28.03
C LEU A 288 -11.48 -14.15 26.61
N PRO A 289 -12.07 -12.99 26.24
CA PRO A 289 -11.82 -12.33 24.96
C PRO A 289 -10.33 -12.15 24.66
N GLU A 290 -9.54 -11.85 25.68
CA GLU A 290 -8.09 -11.72 25.60
C GLU A 290 -7.43 -13.02 25.13
N ALA A 291 -7.85 -14.17 25.64
CA ALA A 291 -7.32 -15.47 25.22
C ALA A 291 -7.62 -15.75 23.74
N LYS A 292 -8.80 -15.36 23.24
CA LYS A 292 -9.13 -15.45 21.81
C LYS A 292 -8.22 -14.55 20.96
N ILE A 293 -8.01 -13.31 21.39
CA ILE A 293 -7.13 -12.35 20.71
C ILE A 293 -5.69 -12.88 20.64
N TYR A 294 -5.14 -13.37 21.75
CA TYR A 294 -3.77 -13.91 21.75
C TYR A 294 -3.63 -15.20 20.96
N THR A 295 -4.69 -16.02 20.90
CA THR A 295 -4.74 -17.18 20.01
C THR A 295 -4.71 -16.74 18.54
N CYS A 296 -5.52 -15.75 18.15
CA CYS A 296 -5.45 -15.15 16.82
C CYS A 296 -4.06 -14.60 16.51
N ASN A 297 -3.41 -13.92 17.46
CA ASN A 297 -2.04 -13.43 17.27
C ASN A 297 -1.02 -14.55 17.06
N ALA A 298 -1.19 -15.69 17.74
CA ALA A 298 -0.36 -16.87 17.53
C ALA A 298 -0.56 -17.45 16.13
N LEU A 299 -1.82 -17.56 15.67
CA LEU A 299 -2.15 -18.01 14.32
C LEU A 299 -1.64 -17.05 13.24
N MET A 300 -1.73 -15.74 13.47
CA MET A 300 -1.21 -14.73 12.54
C MET A 300 0.28 -14.92 12.29
N ARG A 301 1.06 -15.12 13.36
CA ARG A 301 2.51 -15.37 13.26
C ARG A 301 2.82 -16.69 12.57
N ALA A 302 2.07 -17.74 12.88
CA ALA A 302 2.16 -19.01 12.18
C ALA A 302 1.88 -18.83 10.68
N ALA A 303 0.86 -18.08 10.29
CA ALA A 303 0.41 -17.92 8.90
C ALA A 303 1.35 -17.10 7.98
N CYS A 304 2.42 -16.51 8.51
CA CYS A 304 3.39 -15.73 7.74
C CYS A 304 4.22 -16.57 6.74
N LYS A 305 4.19 -17.91 6.82
CA LYS A 305 4.92 -18.81 5.91
C LYS A 305 3.94 -19.64 5.07
N GLU A 306 4.30 -19.94 3.82
CA GLU A 306 3.41 -20.72 2.93
C GLU A 306 3.16 -22.16 3.43
N GLU A 307 4.21 -22.83 3.93
CA GLU A 307 4.10 -24.20 4.45
C GLU A 307 3.14 -24.32 5.63
N THR A 308 3.16 -23.34 6.54
CA THR A 308 2.30 -23.31 7.72
C THR A 308 0.87 -22.92 7.36
N ARG A 309 0.64 -22.09 6.33
CA ARG A 309 -0.72 -21.84 5.83
C ARG A 309 -1.43 -23.13 5.40
N LYS A 310 -0.71 -24.06 4.76
CA LYS A 310 -1.27 -25.38 4.38
C LYS A 310 -1.69 -26.20 5.61
N ILE A 311 -0.84 -26.22 6.64
CA ILE A 311 -1.15 -26.84 7.93
C ILE A 311 -2.42 -26.26 8.57
N LEU A 312 -2.54 -24.92 8.58
CA LEU A 312 -3.70 -24.24 9.16
C LEU A 312 -4.98 -24.51 8.35
N HIS A 313 -4.85 -24.58 7.02
CA HIS A 313 -5.94 -24.95 6.13
C HIS A 313 -6.45 -26.38 6.41
N ASP A 314 -5.54 -27.35 6.54
CA ASP A 314 -5.88 -28.75 6.86
C ASP A 314 -6.59 -28.88 8.22
N ALA A 315 -6.36 -27.92 9.12
CA ALA A 315 -7.03 -27.82 10.42
C ALA A 315 -8.38 -27.04 10.38
N ASP A 316 -8.86 -26.61 9.21
CA ASP A 316 -10.10 -25.83 8.99
C ASP A 316 -10.15 -24.54 9.84
N VAL A 317 -8.99 -23.89 10.02
CA VAL A 317 -8.85 -22.66 10.81
C VAL A 317 -9.69 -21.52 10.24
N GLU A 318 -9.86 -21.47 8.92
CA GLU A 318 -10.69 -20.47 8.22
C GLU A 318 -12.13 -20.47 8.75
N LYS A 319 -12.72 -21.66 8.98
CA LYS A 319 -14.07 -21.78 9.54
C LYS A 319 -14.18 -21.19 10.94
N MET A 320 -13.16 -21.41 11.75
CA MET A 320 -13.12 -20.91 13.13
C MET A 320 -12.98 -19.38 13.14
N LEU A 321 -12.10 -18.84 12.31
CA LEU A 321 -11.89 -17.39 12.16
C LEU A 321 -13.14 -16.69 11.62
N VAL A 322 -13.78 -17.23 10.58
CA VAL A 322 -15.04 -16.67 10.04
C VAL A 322 -16.13 -16.64 11.11
N SER A 323 -16.22 -17.66 11.97
CA SER A 323 -17.14 -17.64 13.12
C SER A 323 -16.84 -16.49 14.09
N LEU A 324 -15.56 -16.19 14.36
CA LEU A 324 -15.18 -15.08 15.25
C LEU A 324 -15.50 -13.69 14.68
N LEU A 325 -15.70 -13.53 13.37
CA LEU A 325 -16.09 -12.24 12.79
C LEU A 325 -17.48 -11.77 13.26
N SER A 326 -18.29 -12.67 13.82
CA SER A 326 -19.59 -12.36 14.43
C SER A 326 -19.58 -12.31 15.95
N HIS A 327 -18.40 -12.36 16.58
CA HIS A 327 -18.27 -12.33 18.04
C HIS A 327 -18.73 -10.98 18.64
N GLU A 328 -19.20 -10.99 19.89
CA GLU A 328 -19.72 -9.78 20.56
C GLU A 328 -18.60 -8.75 20.77
N ASP A 329 -17.44 -9.23 21.26
CA ASP A 329 -16.24 -8.41 21.46
C ASP A 329 -15.64 -7.90 20.13
N GLU A 330 -15.32 -6.61 20.07
CA GLU A 330 -14.78 -5.95 18.88
C GLU A 330 -13.31 -6.31 18.63
N GLY A 331 -12.52 -6.47 19.70
CA GLY A 331 -11.11 -6.84 19.64
C GLY A 331 -10.91 -8.24 19.08
N VAL A 332 -11.76 -9.18 19.49
CA VAL A 332 -11.79 -10.56 18.94
C VAL A 332 -12.11 -10.54 17.44
N ARG A 333 -13.11 -9.76 17.02
CA ARG A 333 -13.46 -9.61 15.60
C ARG A 333 -12.30 -9.02 14.79
N ALA A 334 -11.68 -7.96 15.30
CA ALA A 334 -10.54 -7.31 14.65
C ALA A 334 -9.33 -8.26 14.54
N ALA A 335 -9.00 -8.99 15.60
CA ALA A 335 -7.90 -9.97 15.60
C ALA A 335 -8.15 -11.09 14.59
N SER A 336 -9.39 -11.61 14.51
CA SER A 336 -9.75 -12.62 13.51
C SER A 336 -9.59 -12.12 12.07
N ALA A 337 -10.07 -10.91 11.77
CA ALA A 337 -9.93 -10.32 10.44
C ALA A 337 -8.45 -10.10 10.04
N GLN A 338 -7.58 -9.76 11.00
CA GLN A 338 -6.13 -9.64 10.73
C GLN A 338 -5.51 -10.99 10.33
N VAL A 339 -5.87 -12.09 11.01
CA VAL A 339 -5.40 -13.44 10.62
C VAL A 339 -5.90 -13.80 9.22
N ILE A 340 -7.17 -13.51 8.93
CA ILE A 340 -7.76 -13.73 7.60
C ILE A 340 -6.99 -12.97 6.52
N ALA A 341 -6.58 -11.73 6.78
CA ALA A 341 -5.78 -10.94 5.83
C ALA A 341 -4.46 -11.65 5.45
N ILE A 342 -3.77 -12.27 6.42
CA ILE A 342 -2.52 -13.01 6.17
C ILE A 342 -2.78 -14.36 5.49
N LEU A 343 -3.82 -15.09 5.89
CA LEU A 343 -4.21 -16.35 5.24
C LEU A 343 -4.60 -16.15 3.78
N SER A 344 -5.13 -14.97 3.44
CA SER A 344 -5.56 -14.61 2.09
C SER A 344 -4.41 -14.49 1.07
N GLU A 345 -3.15 -14.59 1.48
CA GLU A 345 -2.04 -14.80 0.53
C GLU A 345 -2.10 -16.18 -0.17
N SER A 346 -2.85 -17.13 0.39
CA SER A 346 -3.14 -18.44 -0.21
C SER A 346 -4.49 -18.40 -0.91
N SER A 347 -4.53 -18.69 -2.21
CA SER A 347 -5.79 -18.73 -2.97
C SER A 347 -6.76 -19.79 -2.44
N VAL A 348 -6.25 -20.92 -1.94
CA VAL A 348 -7.08 -21.98 -1.33
C VAL A 348 -7.79 -21.48 -0.07
N CYS A 349 -7.08 -20.71 0.76
CA CYS A 349 -7.67 -20.12 1.96
C CYS A 349 -8.67 -19.00 1.59
N GLN A 350 -8.38 -18.18 0.57
CA GLN A 350 -9.31 -17.17 0.06
C GLN A 350 -10.64 -17.81 -0.34
N ASP A 351 -10.60 -18.85 -1.18
CA ASP A 351 -11.79 -19.55 -1.66
C ASP A 351 -12.58 -20.17 -0.50
N ARG A 352 -11.87 -20.82 0.44
CA ARG A 352 -12.49 -21.39 1.64
C ARG A 352 -13.18 -20.32 2.50
N ILE A 353 -12.56 -19.18 2.71
CA ILE A 353 -13.14 -18.06 3.49
C ILE A 353 -14.37 -17.48 2.77
N ALA A 354 -14.34 -17.41 1.44
CA ALA A 354 -15.46 -16.97 0.63
C ALA A 354 -16.65 -17.95 0.73
N GLU A 355 -16.42 -19.26 0.61
CA GLU A 355 -17.45 -20.30 0.79
C GLU A 355 -18.15 -20.22 2.15
N LEU A 356 -17.42 -19.82 3.18
CA LEU A 356 -17.92 -19.68 4.55
C LEU A 356 -18.68 -18.37 4.79
N GLY A 357 -18.80 -17.49 3.79
CA GLY A 357 -19.48 -16.20 3.91
C GLY A 357 -18.63 -15.09 4.55
N GLY A 358 -17.31 -15.27 4.62
CA GLY A 358 -16.37 -14.30 5.19
C GLY A 358 -16.48 -12.89 4.59
N PRO A 359 -16.57 -12.71 3.26
CA PRO A 359 -16.64 -11.38 2.64
C PRO A 359 -17.81 -10.54 3.15
N GLU A 360 -18.98 -11.13 3.43
CA GLU A 360 -20.14 -10.41 3.96
C GLU A 360 -19.89 -9.82 5.34
N LEU A 361 -19.30 -10.62 6.24
CA LEU A 361 -18.99 -10.21 7.61
C LEU A 361 -17.90 -9.13 7.62
N LEU A 362 -16.91 -9.25 6.74
CA LEU A 362 -15.86 -8.23 6.60
C LEU A 362 -16.39 -6.92 6.02
N ILE A 363 -17.31 -6.95 5.05
CA ILE A 363 -18.02 -5.75 4.56
C ILE A 363 -18.75 -5.05 5.72
N ARG A 364 -19.43 -5.82 6.58
CA ARG A 364 -20.09 -5.27 7.78
C ARG A 364 -19.08 -4.63 8.73
N MET A 365 -17.91 -5.24 8.95
CA MET A 365 -16.84 -4.66 9.77
C MET A 365 -16.30 -3.35 9.18
N THR A 366 -16.10 -3.28 7.85
CA THR A 366 -15.66 -2.06 7.15
C THR A 366 -16.69 -0.93 7.23
N ARG A 367 -17.96 -1.23 7.50
CA ARG A 367 -19.01 -0.22 7.73
C ARG A 367 -19.10 0.27 9.18
N SER A 368 -18.29 -0.28 10.10
CA SER A 368 -18.29 0.14 11.50
C SER A 368 -17.78 1.57 11.67
N ASP A 369 -18.30 2.27 12.66
CA ASP A 369 -17.78 3.57 13.11
C ASP A 369 -16.49 3.41 13.95
N HIS A 370 -16.23 2.19 14.46
CA HIS A 370 -15.02 1.90 15.22
C HIS A 370 -13.80 1.74 14.30
N ARG A 371 -12.80 2.61 14.49
CA ARG A 371 -11.62 2.73 13.61
C ARG A 371 -10.85 1.42 13.47
N GLU A 372 -10.56 0.74 14.57
CA GLU A 372 -9.78 -0.51 14.55
C GLU A 372 -10.50 -1.62 13.79
N LEU A 373 -11.82 -1.74 14.02
CA LEU A 373 -12.64 -2.78 13.39
C LEU A 373 -12.78 -2.52 11.89
N LYS A 374 -13.01 -1.26 11.51
CA LYS A 374 -13.06 -0.82 10.12
C LYS A 374 -11.74 -1.06 9.39
N SER A 375 -10.61 -0.78 10.04
CA SER A 375 -9.26 -1.03 9.53
C SER A 375 -9.00 -2.51 9.28
N ALA A 376 -9.30 -3.36 10.27
CA ALA A 376 -9.13 -4.80 10.15
C ALA A 376 -10.00 -5.38 9.02
N GLY A 377 -11.27 -4.95 8.94
CA GLY A 377 -12.18 -5.36 7.86
C GLY A 377 -11.70 -4.93 6.47
N ALA A 378 -11.30 -3.65 6.31
CA ALA A 378 -10.82 -3.12 5.03
C ALA A 378 -9.54 -3.82 4.56
N THR A 379 -8.61 -4.10 5.48
CA THR A 379 -7.34 -4.77 5.18
C THR A 379 -7.58 -6.23 4.78
N ALA A 380 -8.47 -6.94 5.49
CA ALA A 380 -8.87 -8.30 5.15
C ALA A 380 -9.57 -8.38 3.77
N LEU A 381 -10.47 -7.45 3.45
CA LEU A 381 -11.10 -7.39 2.12
C LEU A 381 -10.09 -7.08 1.01
N ALA A 382 -9.15 -6.17 1.26
CA ALA A 382 -8.07 -5.88 0.32
C ALA A 382 -7.23 -7.14 0.02
N ALA A 383 -6.90 -7.92 1.04
CA ALA A 383 -6.16 -9.17 0.87
C ALA A 383 -6.98 -10.25 0.14
N LEU A 384 -8.25 -10.46 0.52
CA LEU A 384 -9.13 -11.45 -0.12
C LEU A 384 -9.41 -11.16 -1.60
N THR A 385 -9.48 -9.88 -1.98
CA THR A 385 -9.73 -9.48 -3.38
C THR A 385 -8.47 -9.53 -4.25
N THR A 386 -7.29 -9.69 -3.65
CA THR A 386 -6.03 -9.69 -4.40
C THR A 386 -5.91 -10.97 -5.22
N GLY A 387 -5.96 -10.83 -6.54
CA GLY A 387 -5.81 -11.96 -7.48
C GLY A 387 -6.99 -12.93 -7.55
N ASN A 388 -8.11 -12.65 -6.86
CA ASN A 388 -9.28 -13.54 -6.83
C ASN A 388 -10.53 -12.87 -7.42
N GLY A 389 -10.74 -13.07 -8.72
CA GLY A 389 -11.87 -12.47 -9.44
C GLY A 389 -13.24 -12.91 -8.93
N SER A 390 -13.37 -14.10 -8.32
CA SER A 390 -14.64 -14.57 -7.77
C SER A 390 -15.09 -13.75 -6.56
N ILE A 391 -14.15 -13.47 -5.65
CA ILE A 391 -14.38 -12.63 -4.47
C ILE A 391 -14.59 -11.17 -4.91
N CYS A 392 -13.83 -10.67 -5.89
CA CYS A 392 -14.08 -9.35 -6.46
C CYS A 392 -15.54 -9.20 -6.93
N ARG A 393 -16.05 -10.20 -7.67
CA ARG A 393 -17.45 -10.23 -8.12
C ARG A 393 -18.44 -10.26 -6.96
N GLU A 394 -18.18 -11.06 -5.93
CA GLU A 394 -19.05 -11.11 -4.74
C GLU A 394 -19.12 -9.74 -4.05
N VAL A 395 -17.97 -9.14 -3.75
CA VAL A 395 -17.90 -7.83 -3.07
C VAL A 395 -18.55 -6.73 -3.91
N ALA A 396 -18.28 -6.68 -5.22
CA ALA A 396 -18.85 -5.69 -6.12
C ALA A 396 -20.34 -5.91 -6.45
N SER A 397 -20.87 -7.12 -6.25
CA SER A 397 -22.30 -7.41 -6.46
C SER A 397 -23.20 -6.83 -5.37
N ARG A 398 -22.65 -6.57 -4.19
CA ARG A 398 -23.35 -5.98 -3.06
C ARG A 398 -23.16 -4.46 -3.08
N ASN A 399 -24.25 -3.69 -3.15
CA ASN A 399 -24.17 -2.22 -3.04
C ASN A 399 -23.47 -1.79 -1.74
N SER A 400 -23.74 -2.50 -0.66
CA SER A 400 -23.10 -2.27 0.64
C SER A 400 -21.58 -2.50 0.62
N GLY A 401 -21.05 -3.32 -0.30
CA GLY A 401 -19.63 -3.59 -0.47
C GLY A 401 -18.89 -2.38 -1.05
N LEU A 402 -19.35 -1.86 -2.19
CA LEU A 402 -18.77 -0.66 -2.80
C LEU A 402 -18.90 0.57 -1.89
N GLU A 403 -20.07 0.78 -1.28
CA GLU A 403 -20.28 1.85 -0.29
C GLU A 403 -19.30 1.75 0.89
N ALA A 404 -19.08 0.55 1.42
CA ALA A 404 -18.15 0.33 2.53
C ALA A 404 -16.73 0.74 2.14
N LEU A 405 -16.24 0.30 0.97
CA LEU A 405 -14.91 0.62 0.48
C LEU A 405 -14.74 2.12 0.17
N LEU A 406 -15.75 2.77 -0.41
CA LEU A 406 -15.72 4.22 -0.66
C LEU A 406 -15.73 5.02 0.65
N SER A 407 -16.42 4.54 1.68
CA SER A 407 -16.42 5.17 3.01
C SER A 407 -15.03 5.19 3.66
N CYS A 408 -14.11 4.30 3.24
CA CYS A 408 -12.73 4.28 3.72
C CYS A 408 -11.90 5.46 3.19
N LEU A 409 -12.29 6.07 2.06
CA LEU A 409 -11.53 7.15 1.42
C LEU A 409 -11.81 8.54 1.99
N HIS A 410 -12.83 8.69 2.83
CA HIS A 410 -13.29 9.99 3.36
C HIS A 410 -12.50 10.44 4.62
N ILE A 411 -11.50 9.69 5.05
CA ILE A 411 -10.80 9.90 6.32
C ILE A 411 -9.47 10.62 6.05
N GLY A 412 -9.40 11.90 6.44
CA GLY A 412 -8.19 12.74 6.34
C GLY A 412 -7.27 12.69 7.56
N ASP A 413 -7.44 11.69 8.44
CA ASP A 413 -6.70 11.56 9.70
C ASP A 413 -5.44 10.68 9.50
N PRO A 414 -4.22 11.20 9.77
CA PRO A 414 -2.97 10.44 9.67
C PRO A 414 -2.89 9.19 10.56
N GLU A 415 -3.66 9.14 11.66
CA GLU A 415 -3.66 7.95 12.55
C GLU A 415 -4.35 6.74 11.92
N VAL A 416 -5.03 6.91 10.78
CA VAL A 416 -5.98 5.95 10.22
C VAL A 416 -5.62 5.54 8.78
N ASP A 417 -4.34 5.67 8.41
CA ASP A 417 -3.82 5.35 7.07
C ASP A 417 -4.23 3.96 6.57
N LEU A 418 -4.26 2.96 7.44
CA LEU A 418 -4.58 1.58 7.07
C LEU A 418 -6.01 1.41 6.54
N ILE A 419 -6.97 2.21 7.00
CA ILE A 419 -8.35 2.17 6.48
C ILE A 419 -8.35 2.65 5.03
N THR A 420 -7.78 3.82 4.78
CA THR A 420 -7.69 4.43 3.45
C THR A 420 -6.92 3.52 2.49
N VAL A 421 -5.79 2.97 2.94
CA VAL A 421 -4.97 2.03 2.17
C VAL A 421 -5.74 0.76 1.82
N GLY A 422 -6.44 0.14 2.78
CA GLY A 422 -7.26 -1.05 2.53
C GLY A 422 -8.38 -0.77 1.52
N GLY A 423 -9.08 0.37 1.65
CA GLY A 423 -10.09 0.80 0.69
C GLY A 423 -9.54 1.01 -0.72
N LEU A 424 -8.41 1.72 -0.84
CA LEU A 424 -7.73 1.96 -2.12
C LEU A 424 -7.32 0.66 -2.81
N ILE A 425 -6.71 -0.28 -2.07
CA ILE A 425 -6.26 -1.57 -2.62
C ILE A 425 -7.46 -2.40 -3.08
N ALA A 426 -8.49 -2.55 -2.24
CA ALA A 426 -9.67 -3.32 -2.60
C ALA A 426 -10.38 -2.74 -3.83
N LEU A 427 -10.58 -1.42 -3.90
CA LEU A 427 -11.18 -0.77 -5.07
C LEU A 427 -10.32 -0.94 -6.34
N THR A 428 -9.00 -0.89 -6.20
CA THR A 428 -8.07 -1.14 -7.30
C THR A 428 -8.20 -2.57 -7.81
N ASN A 429 -8.21 -3.57 -6.92
CA ASN A 429 -8.38 -4.97 -7.27
C ASN A 429 -9.71 -5.23 -8.01
N LEU A 430 -10.79 -4.63 -7.51
CA LEU A 430 -12.11 -4.71 -8.13
C LEU A 430 -12.15 -4.00 -9.51
N ALA A 431 -11.35 -2.95 -9.73
CA ALA A 431 -11.27 -2.26 -11.02
C ALA A 431 -10.36 -2.98 -12.03
N THR A 432 -9.36 -3.73 -11.56
CA THR A 432 -8.51 -4.55 -12.41
C THR A 432 -9.23 -5.79 -12.95
N GLU A 433 -10.23 -6.30 -12.22
CA GLU A 433 -11.04 -7.43 -12.66
C GLU A 433 -12.08 -6.99 -13.70
N GLU A 434 -12.01 -7.57 -14.90
CA GLU A 434 -12.78 -7.15 -16.09
C GLU A 434 -14.29 -7.15 -15.85
N THR A 435 -14.79 -8.16 -15.15
CA THR A 435 -16.23 -8.34 -14.89
C THR A 435 -16.82 -7.31 -13.93
N THR A 436 -16.02 -6.81 -12.98
CA THR A 436 -16.46 -5.85 -11.95
C THR A 436 -16.15 -4.41 -12.32
N ARG A 437 -15.16 -4.20 -13.19
CA ARG A 437 -14.69 -2.88 -13.61
C ARG A 437 -15.81 -1.89 -13.96
N PRO A 438 -16.81 -2.20 -14.82
CA PRO A 438 -17.83 -1.21 -15.18
C PRO A 438 -18.64 -0.70 -13.98
N LYS A 439 -18.93 -1.58 -13.01
CA LYS A 439 -19.68 -1.21 -11.80
C LYS A 439 -18.87 -0.29 -10.90
N VAL A 440 -17.57 -0.56 -10.75
CA VAL A 440 -16.68 0.24 -9.90
C VAL A 440 -16.48 1.63 -10.52
N LEU A 441 -16.21 1.68 -11.84
CA LEU A 441 -15.99 2.94 -12.56
C LEU A 441 -17.23 3.84 -12.57
N HIS A 442 -18.44 3.26 -12.50
CA HIS A 442 -19.68 4.03 -12.42
C HIS A 442 -19.85 4.80 -11.09
N VAL A 443 -19.29 4.29 -9.98
CA VAL A 443 -19.47 4.88 -8.65
C VAL A 443 -18.27 5.74 -8.24
N ILE A 444 -17.08 5.49 -8.79
CA ILE A 444 -15.88 6.25 -8.44
C ILE A 444 -15.93 7.69 -8.98
N THR A 445 -15.42 8.63 -8.19
CA THR A 445 -15.26 10.03 -8.60
C THR A 445 -13.85 10.52 -8.28
N ALA A 446 -13.33 11.44 -9.11
CA ALA A 446 -12.00 12.01 -8.91
C ALA A 446 -11.88 12.77 -7.56
N LYS A 447 -12.99 13.31 -7.06
CA LYS A 447 -13.07 14.03 -5.77
C LYS A 447 -12.62 13.19 -4.58
N LEU A 448 -12.80 11.87 -4.63
CA LEU A 448 -12.43 10.96 -3.55
C LEU A 448 -10.93 10.63 -3.56
N LEU A 449 -10.29 10.61 -4.73
CA LEU A 449 -8.90 10.17 -4.87
C LEU A 449 -7.90 11.30 -4.65
N ILE A 450 -8.21 12.53 -5.05
CA ILE A 450 -7.28 13.66 -4.94
C ILE A 450 -6.82 13.94 -3.50
N PRO A 451 -7.70 13.94 -2.47
CA PRO A 451 -7.25 14.09 -1.09
C PRO A 451 -6.26 13.00 -0.66
N THR A 452 -6.43 11.76 -1.14
CA THR A 452 -5.53 10.64 -0.81
C THR A 452 -4.15 10.77 -1.46
N LEU A 453 -4.06 11.38 -2.66
CA LEU A 453 -2.79 11.72 -3.30
C LEU A 453 -2.01 12.78 -2.52
N ASN A 454 -2.73 13.69 -1.83
CA ASN A 454 -2.15 14.79 -1.06
C ASN A 454 -1.96 14.44 0.43
N SER A 455 -2.12 13.17 0.82
CA SER A 455 -1.87 12.70 2.19
C SER A 455 -0.38 12.85 2.57
N ASN A 456 -0.10 12.95 3.88
CA ASN A 456 1.27 12.94 4.41
C ASN A 456 1.88 11.53 4.44
N SER A 457 1.07 10.49 4.24
CA SER A 457 1.51 9.11 4.31
C SER A 457 2.01 8.60 2.97
N VAL A 458 3.29 8.21 2.95
CA VAL A 458 3.95 7.61 1.78
C VAL A 458 3.20 6.38 1.28
N LEU A 459 2.69 5.55 2.20
CA LEU A 459 1.94 4.36 1.85
C LEU A 459 0.62 4.75 1.16
N THR A 460 -0.15 5.66 1.75
CA THR A 460 -1.40 6.16 1.17
C THR A 460 -1.18 6.79 -0.20
N GLN A 461 -0.17 7.66 -0.35
CA GLN A 461 0.19 8.28 -1.63
C GLN A 461 0.50 7.23 -2.72
N SER A 462 1.28 6.21 -2.38
CA SER A 462 1.65 5.16 -3.35
C SER A 462 0.42 4.36 -3.82
N LYS A 463 -0.46 3.97 -2.90
CA LYS A 463 -1.68 3.22 -3.22
C LYS A 463 -2.72 4.08 -3.91
N ALA A 464 -2.81 5.36 -3.57
CA ALA A 464 -3.68 6.33 -4.22
C ALA A 464 -3.30 6.50 -5.70
N ALA A 465 -2.00 6.61 -6.01
CA ALA A 465 -1.54 6.70 -7.39
C ALA A 465 -1.85 5.44 -8.21
N LEU A 466 -1.67 4.24 -7.64
CA LEU A 466 -2.08 2.98 -8.29
C LEU A 466 -3.60 2.91 -8.51
N ALA A 467 -4.37 3.37 -7.53
CA ALA A 467 -5.82 3.44 -7.63
C ALA A 467 -6.24 4.38 -8.75
N VAL A 468 -5.64 5.57 -8.86
CA VAL A 468 -5.90 6.53 -9.95
C VAL A 468 -5.64 5.90 -11.32
N ALA A 469 -4.53 5.19 -11.48
CA ALA A 469 -4.20 4.52 -12.73
C ALA A 469 -5.26 3.52 -13.21
N SER A 470 -5.97 2.88 -12.27
CA SER A 470 -6.96 1.85 -12.57
C SER A 470 -8.39 2.39 -12.62
N LEU A 471 -8.69 3.38 -11.78
CA LEU A 471 -10.04 3.92 -11.56
C LEU A 471 -10.35 5.16 -12.41
N ILE A 472 -9.36 5.96 -12.78
CA ILE A 472 -9.55 7.15 -13.62
C ILE A 472 -9.19 6.79 -15.05
N SER A 473 -10.16 6.18 -15.75
CA SER A 473 -10.01 5.75 -17.15
C SER A 473 -11.12 6.22 -18.09
N GLU A 474 -12.30 6.55 -17.57
CA GLU A 474 -13.42 7.09 -18.35
C GLU A 474 -13.24 8.58 -18.64
N GLN A 475 -13.65 9.04 -19.84
CA GLN A 475 -13.44 10.42 -20.30
C GLN A 475 -13.96 11.47 -19.29
N HIS A 476 -15.17 11.26 -18.74
CA HIS A 476 -15.76 12.16 -17.76
C HIS A 476 -14.92 12.24 -16.46
N ASN A 477 -14.41 11.11 -15.98
CA ASN A 477 -13.59 11.05 -14.78
C ASN A 477 -12.20 11.65 -15.00
N ILE A 478 -11.61 11.45 -16.18
CA ILE A 478 -10.34 12.10 -16.57
C ILE A 478 -10.52 13.62 -16.59
N GLN A 479 -11.57 14.13 -17.25
CA GLN A 479 -11.87 15.56 -17.27
C GLN A 479 -12.08 16.13 -15.86
N GLN A 480 -12.86 15.44 -15.02
CA GLN A 480 -13.05 15.85 -13.62
C GLN A 480 -11.74 15.85 -12.84
N PHE A 481 -10.89 14.83 -13.03
CA PHE A 481 -9.59 14.73 -12.37
C PHE A 481 -8.65 15.87 -12.78
N ILE A 482 -8.66 16.25 -14.06
CA ILE A 482 -7.91 17.40 -14.58
C ILE A 482 -8.41 18.71 -13.95
N GLN A 483 -9.73 18.96 -14.00
CA GLN A 483 -10.34 20.19 -13.47
C GLN A 483 -10.06 20.40 -11.98
N LEU A 484 -9.95 19.31 -11.21
CA LEU A 484 -9.64 19.35 -9.79
C LEU A 484 -8.14 19.40 -9.47
N GLY A 485 -7.27 19.56 -10.49
CA GLY A 485 -5.83 19.67 -10.30
C GLY A 485 -5.10 18.35 -10.02
N GLY A 486 -5.73 17.21 -10.33
CA GLY A 486 -5.17 15.89 -10.05
C GLY A 486 -3.85 15.61 -10.79
N LEU A 487 -3.67 16.13 -12.01
CA LEU A 487 -2.40 16.02 -12.75
C LEU A 487 -1.26 16.75 -12.03
N SER A 488 -1.52 17.93 -11.45
CA SER A 488 -0.53 18.68 -10.67
C SER A 488 -0.13 17.91 -9.40
N SER A 489 -1.10 17.30 -8.69
CA SER A 489 -0.81 16.40 -7.57
C SER A 489 0.10 15.24 -7.97
N LEU A 490 -0.17 14.60 -9.11
CA LEU A 490 0.69 13.50 -9.60
C LEU A 490 2.10 13.97 -9.98
N LEU A 491 2.25 15.14 -10.61
CA LEU A 491 3.57 15.70 -10.93
C LEU A 491 4.41 15.96 -9.67
N ASN A 492 3.79 16.43 -8.60
CA ASN A 492 4.45 16.58 -7.30
C ASN A 492 4.91 15.21 -6.74
N LEU A 493 4.05 14.18 -6.80
CA LEU A 493 4.40 12.83 -6.33
C LEU A 493 5.50 12.16 -7.16
N VAL A 494 5.55 12.44 -8.46
CA VAL A 494 6.61 11.98 -9.37
C VAL A 494 7.98 12.54 -8.98
N GLN A 495 8.03 13.67 -8.26
CA GLN A 495 9.27 14.25 -7.72
C GLN A 495 9.60 13.77 -6.29
N SER A 496 8.77 12.92 -5.68
CA SER A 496 8.97 12.42 -4.30
C SER A 496 10.33 11.75 -4.09
N THR A 497 10.88 11.82 -2.87
CA THR A 497 12.11 11.10 -2.51
C THR A 497 11.88 9.58 -2.39
N HIS A 498 10.63 9.14 -2.21
CA HIS A 498 10.28 7.73 -2.04
C HIS A 498 10.07 7.01 -3.38
N ASN A 499 10.78 5.89 -3.58
CA ASN A 499 10.76 5.13 -4.83
C ASN A 499 9.37 4.61 -5.20
N ASP A 500 8.63 4.09 -4.22
CA ASP A 500 7.33 3.45 -4.47
C ASP A 500 6.25 4.46 -4.84
N VAL A 501 6.25 5.63 -4.19
CA VAL A 501 5.37 6.76 -4.55
C VAL A 501 5.68 7.23 -5.97
N ARG A 502 6.96 7.48 -6.28
CA ARG A 502 7.34 7.91 -7.63
C ARG A 502 6.90 6.92 -8.70
N ARG A 503 7.21 5.63 -8.54
CA ARG A 503 6.86 4.61 -9.55
C ARG A 503 5.36 4.51 -9.76
N SER A 504 4.59 4.54 -8.68
CA SER A 504 3.13 4.50 -8.72
C SER A 504 2.55 5.75 -9.42
N ALA A 505 3.10 6.93 -9.12
CA ALA A 505 2.70 8.17 -9.77
C ALA A 505 3.08 8.20 -11.25
N CYS A 506 4.25 7.66 -11.63
CA CYS A 506 4.66 7.53 -13.02
C CYS A 506 3.74 6.58 -13.80
N TRP A 507 3.33 5.45 -13.21
CA TRP A 507 2.31 4.58 -13.79
C TRP A 507 1.02 5.38 -14.01
N ALA A 508 0.53 6.08 -12.99
CA ALA A 508 -0.72 6.85 -13.07
C ALA A 508 -0.69 7.88 -14.20
N ILE A 509 0.39 8.67 -14.30
CA ILE A 509 0.59 9.60 -15.41
C ILE A 509 0.61 8.87 -16.74
N ALA A 510 1.40 7.79 -16.87
CA ALA A 510 1.46 7.03 -18.11
C ALA A 510 0.10 6.49 -18.54
N SER A 511 -0.74 6.08 -17.60
CA SER A 511 -2.09 5.58 -17.87
C SER A 511 -3.03 6.70 -18.32
N LEU A 512 -3.00 7.85 -17.62
CA LEU A 512 -3.84 9.01 -17.94
C LEU A 512 -3.46 9.64 -19.28
N THR A 513 -2.18 9.71 -19.63
CA THR A 513 -1.72 10.31 -20.90
C THR A 513 -2.03 9.45 -22.13
N ALA A 514 -2.70 8.31 -21.97
CA ALA A 514 -3.36 7.65 -23.09
C ALA A 514 -4.52 8.49 -23.65
N ASP A 515 -5.17 9.31 -22.80
CA ASP A 515 -6.13 10.32 -23.24
C ASP A 515 -5.39 11.57 -23.73
N HIS A 516 -5.82 12.09 -24.88
CA HIS A 516 -5.20 13.24 -25.53
C HIS A 516 -5.34 14.51 -24.69
N THR A 517 -6.49 14.73 -24.03
CA THR A 517 -6.72 15.93 -23.21
C THR A 517 -5.77 15.95 -22.01
N ALA A 518 -5.64 14.82 -21.30
CA ALA A 518 -4.72 14.68 -20.19
C ALA A 518 -3.25 14.90 -20.62
N ALA A 519 -2.85 14.36 -21.77
CA ALA A 519 -1.50 14.55 -22.31
C ALA A 519 -1.20 16.02 -22.65
N VAL A 520 -2.13 16.73 -23.31
CA VAL A 520 -2.01 18.17 -23.61
C VAL A 520 -1.92 18.98 -22.32
N THR A 521 -2.81 18.76 -21.36
CA THR A 521 -2.78 19.49 -20.08
C THR A 521 -1.50 19.22 -19.30
N LEU A 522 -1.00 17.98 -19.28
CA LEU A 522 0.27 17.68 -18.62
C LEU A 522 1.45 18.42 -19.27
N SER A 523 1.45 18.57 -20.60
CA SER A 523 2.44 19.39 -21.30
C SER A 523 2.42 20.85 -20.85
N GLN A 524 1.24 21.42 -20.61
CA GLN A 524 1.06 22.80 -20.15
C GLN A 524 1.51 22.98 -18.69
N LEU A 525 1.45 21.91 -17.88
CA LEU A 525 1.87 21.89 -16.47
C LEU A 525 3.37 21.59 -16.28
N ASN A 526 4.22 21.96 -17.25
CA ASN A 526 5.67 21.69 -17.24
C ASN A 526 6.03 20.19 -17.14
N GLY A 527 5.10 19.30 -17.53
CA GLY A 527 5.27 17.85 -17.41
C GLY A 527 6.43 17.30 -18.26
N ILE A 528 6.69 17.88 -19.43
CA ILE A 528 7.79 17.47 -20.32
C ILE A 528 9.13 17.60 -19.59
N THR A 529 9.39 18.78 -19.00
CA THR A 529 10.63 19.06 -18.26
C THR A 529 10.80 18.07 -17.09
N ILE A 530 9.76 17.89 -16.28
CA ILE A 530 9.82 17.01 -15.10
C ILE A 530 10.12 15.56 -15.52
N LEU A 531 9.39 15.04 -16.51
CA LEU A 531 9.56 13.67 -16.99
C LEU A 531 10.92 13.44 -17.65
N GLN A 532 11.42 14.41 -18.42
CA GLN A 532 12.74 14.31 -19.05
C GLN A 532 13.87 14.34 -18.01
N THR A 533 13.83 15.28 -17.05
CA THR A 533 14.82 15.33 -15.95
C THR A 533 14.86 14.01 -15.16
N LEU A 534 13.72 13.34 -14.99
CA LEU A 534 13.69 12.02 -14.37
C LEU A 534 14.31 10.92 -15.24
N ASN A 535 14.09 10.97 -16.55
CA ASN A 535 14.68 10.02 -17.49
C ASN A 535 16.20 10.19 -17.64
N GLU A 536 16.75 11.36 -17.34
CA GLU A 536 18.20 11.60 -17.27
C GLU A 536 18.84 10.99 -16.01
N SER A 537 18.04 10.71 -14.97
CA SER A 537 18.53 10.14 -13.71
C SER A 537 18.66 8.62 -13.77
N ILE A 538 19.87 8.11 -13.57
CA ILE A 538 20.16 6.65 -13.53
C ILE A 538 19.32 5.91 -12.48
N THR A 539 19.05 6.54 -11.33
CA THR A 539 18.37 5.90 -10.20
C THR A 539 16.86 6.13 -10.18
N ARG A 540 16.35 7.15 -10.89
CA ARG A 540 14.92 7.52 -10.86
C ARG A 540 14.18 7.17 -12.14
N LYS A 541 14.88 7.01 -13.27
CA LYS A 541 14.33 6.57 -14.54
C LYS A 541 13.56 5.24 -14.40
N ASN A 542 12.42 5.13 -15.09
CA ASN A 542 11.68 3.88 -15.21
C ASN A 542 10.93 3.82 -16.56
N ALA A 543 10.42 2.64 -16.94
CA ALA A 543 9.73 2.48 -18.22
C ALA A 543 8.44 3.31 -18.34
N PHE A 544 7.76 3.58 -17.21
CA PHE A 544 6.54 4.40 -17.20
C PHE A 544 6.83 5.88 -17.46
N THR A 545 7.96 6.42 -16.98
CA THR A 545 8.36 7.81 -17.27
C THR A 545 8.72 8.00 -18.74
N GLU A 546 9.34 7.01 -19.38
CA GLU A 546 9.60 7.04 -20.83
C GLU A 546 8.30 7.01 -21.64
N LEU A 547 7.38 6.10 -21.28
CA LEU A 547 6.08 5.99 -21.95
C LEU A 547 5.24 7.26 -21.77
N ALA A 548 5.21 7.80 -20.55
CA ALA A 548 4.52 9.06 -20.27
C ALA A 548 5.10 10.22 -21.08
N LEU A 549 6.43 10.37 -21.10
CA LEU A 549 7.09 11.44 -21.86
C LEU A 549 6.77 11.30 -23.36
N LYS A 550 6.86 10.09 -23.91
CA LYS A 550 6.50 9.83 -25.31
C LYS A 550 5.07 10.30 -25.62
N ARG A 551 4.08 9.88 -24.82
CA ARG A 551 2.67 10.25 -25.03
C ARG A 551 2.41 11.76 -24.93
N VAL A 552 3.10 12.43 -24.02
CA VAL A 552 2.98 13.89 -23.86
C VAL A 552 3.59 14.62 -25.05
N LEU A 553 4.72 14.13 -25.59
CA LEU A 553 5.31 14.67 -26.81
C LEU A 553 4.43 14.38 -28.04
N ASP A 554 3.85 13.18 -28.15
CA ASP A 554 2.90 12.85 -29.22
C ASP A 554 1.65 13.76 -29.20
N ALA A 555 1.27 14.27 -28.01
CA ALA A 555 0.20 15.26 -27.88
C ALA A 555 0.65 16.72 -28.12
N ASN A 556 1.95 17.01 -28.10
CA ASN A 556 2.52 18.33 -28.36
C ASN A 556 3.62 18.24 -29.42
N LEU A 557 3.21 18.18 -30.69
CA LEU A 557 4.11 17.99 -31.82
C LEU A 557 5.16 19.09 -31.96
N MET A 558 4.88 20.33 -31.52
CA MET A 558 5.84 21.43 -31.54
C MET A 558 7.00 21.13 -30.57
N ALA A 559 6.68 20.72 -29.34
CA ALA A 559 7.68 20.31 -28.37
C ALA A 559 8.41 19.03 -28.81
N LYS A 560 7.69 18.05 -29.37
CA LYS A 560 8.26 16.82 -29.93
C LYS A 560 9.32 17.13 -30.98
N PHE A 561 8.98 17.93 -31.98
CA PHE A 561 9.92 18.26 -33.06
C PHE A 561 11.08 19.14 -32.57
N ALA A 562 10.83 20.09 -31.66
CA ALA A 562 11.89 20.92 -31.11
C ALA A 562 12.91 20.11 -30.30
N LEU A 563 12.46 19.15 -29.49
CA LEU A 563 13.32 18.38 -28.58
C LEU A 563 13.98 17.16 -29.25
N THR A 564 13.25 16.48 -30.14
CA THR A 564 13.74 15.24 -30.77
C THR A 564 14.29 15.46 -32.17
N GLY A 565 13.90 16.55 -32.83
CA GLY A 565 14.17 16.76 -34.25
C GLY A 565 13.40 15.82 -35.16
N TYR A 566 12.38 15.11 -34.67
CA TYR A 566 11.68 14.07 -35.41
C TYR A 566 10.17 14.15 -35.23
N LEU A 567 9.44 14.10 -36.36
CA LEU A 567 8.03 13.74 -36.41
C LEU A 567 7.90 12.50 -37.29
N ASP A 568 7.13 11.52 -36.84
CA ASP A 568 6.92 10.27 -37.54
C ASP A 568 5.84 10.37 -38.64
N PHE A 569 5.44 9.22 -39.19
CA PHE A 569 4.45 9.11 -40.26
C PHE A 569 3.01 9.33 -39.79
N VAL A 570 2.70 9.20 -38.50
CA VAL A 570 1.37 9.40 -37.91
C VAL A 570 1.19 10.77 -37.26
N ASP A 571 2.29 11.48 -37.01
CA ASP A 571 2.30 12.86 -36.54
C ASP A 571 1.85 13.81 -37.67
N HIS A 572 0.63 14.33 -37.60
CA HIS A 572 0.12 15.29 -38.57
C HIS A 572 0.33 16.72 -38.08
N ILE A 573 1.00 17.56 -38.86
CA ILE A 573 1.20 18.98 -38.50
C ILE A 573 -0.18 19.68 -38.43
N PRO A 574 -0.61 20.23 -37.28
CA PRO A 574 -1.89 20.92 -37.17
C PRO A 574 -1.88 22.29 -37.85
N ASP A 575 -3.04 22.92 -37.97
CA ASP A 575 -3.18 24.22 -38.64
C ASP A 575 -2.46 25.36 -37.92
N LEU A 576 -2.17 25.19 -36.62
CA LEU A 576 -1.31 26.07 -35.85
C LEU A 576 -0.08 25.29 -35.37
N PHE A 577 1.08 25.57 -35.95
CA PHE A 577 2.35 24.92 -35.61
C PHE A 577 3.48 25.93 -35.65
N TYR A 578 4.46 25.80 -34.76
CA TYR A 578 5.64 26.64 -34.78
C TYR A 578 6.92 25.85 -34.50
N ASP A 579 8.02 26.30 -35.12
CA ASP A 579 9.34 25.72 -34.94
C ASP A 579 10.35 26.78 -34.46
N PRO A 580 10.69 26.80 -33.15
CA PRO A 580 11.74 27.67 -32.62
C PRO A 580 13.15 27.17 -32.96
N GLY A 581 13.28 25.96 -33.54
CA GLY A 581 14.54 25.29 -33.78
C GLY A 581 14.78 24.15 -32.79
N GLN A 582 15.92 23.47 -32.91
CA GLN A 582 16.25 22.37 -32.02
C GLN A 582 16.61 22.88 -30.63
N ILE A 583 15.96 22.30 -29.62
CA ILE A 583 16.14 22.63 -28.21
C ILE A 583 16.68 21.40 -27.50
N THR A 584 17.72 21.57 -26.69
CA THR A 584 18.32 20.47 -25.92
C THR A 584 17.75 20.37 -24.51
N ASN A 585 17.34 21.49 -23.93
CA ASN A 585 16.76 21.55 -22.60
C ASN A 585 15.27 21.91 -22.67
N PRO A 586 14.35 21.04 -22.22
CA PRO A 586 12.91 21.29 -22.22
C PRO A 586 12.50 22.61 -21.57
N SER A 587 13.21 23.07 -20.55
CA SER A 587 12.90 24.33 -19.88
C SER A 587 13.09 25.57 -20.77
N GLN A 588 13.71 25.43 -21.94
CA GLN A 588 13.88 26.49 -22.92
C GLN A 588 12.78 26.50 -23.99
N PHE A 589 11.95 25.45 -24.05
CA PHE A 589 10.82 25.41 -24.96
C PHE A 589 9.74 26.33 -24.42
N LEU A 590 9.37 27.34 -25.21
CA LEU A 590 8.35 28.32 -24.85
C LEU A 590 7.08 28.08 -25.67
N THR A 591 5.96 28.52 -25.11
CA THR A 591 4.68 28.60 -25.80
C THR A 591 4.71 29.62 -26.93
N LEU A 592 3.76 29.52 -27.85
CA LEU A 592 3.64 30.49 -28.94
C LEU A 592 3.39 31.92 -28.42
N ASP A 593 2.68 32.05 -27.30
CA ASP A 593 2.45 33.33 -26.62
C ASP A 593 3.74 33.96 -26.11
N GLU A 594 4.53 33.18 -25.37
CA GLU A 594 5.81 33.63 -24.84
C GLU A 594 6.81 33.99 -25.96
N TYR A 595 6.71 33.37 -27.14
CA TYR A 595 7.50 33.78 -28.31
C TYR A 595 6.96 35.05 -28.97
N ASN A 596 5.64 35.24 -29.01
CA ASN A 596 4.99 36.41 -29.58
C ASN A 596 5.25 37.68 -28.75
N GLU A 597 5.31 37.55 -27.43
CA GLU A 597 5.58 38.65 -26.50
C GLU A 597 7.05 39.11 -26.48
N GLN A 598 7.96 38.35 -27.08
CA GLN A 598 9.38 38.73 -27.15
C GLN A 598 9.59 39.93 -28.07
N SER A 599 10.38 40.89 -27.59
CA SER A 599 10.92 41.94 -28.47
C SER A 599 11.74 41.33 -29.60
N VAL A 600 11.71 41.99 -30.76
CA VAL A 600 12.53 41.59 -31.93
C VAL A 600 13.99 41.54 -31.51
N ASN A 601 14.64 40.39 -31.72
CA ASN A 601 15.99 40.11 -31.19
C ASN A 601 16.82 39.28 -32.17
N ASP A 602 18.15 39.24 -32.08
CA ASP A 602 18.98 38.61 -33.12
C ASP A 602 19.06 37.07 -33.05
N ARG A 603 18.15 36.41 -32.32
CA ARG A 603 18.09 34.94 -32.28
C ARG A 603 17.49 34.37 -33.55
N ARG A 604 17.60 33.05 -33.70
CA ARG A 604 16.95 32.31 -34.80
C ARG A 604 15.46 32.67 -34.86
N PRO A 605 14.91 32.96 -36.05
CA PRO A 605 13.48 33.21 -36.19
C PRO A 605 12.66 31.97 -35.81
N ILE A 606 11.45 32.19 -35.30
CA ILE A 606 10.47 31.13 -35.06
C ILE A 606 9.62 31.01 -36.33
N PHE A 607 9.66 29.84 -36.98
CA PHE A 607 8.82 29.61 -38.16
C PHE A 607 7.40 29.28 -37.71
N LEU A 608 6.41 29.96 -38.28
CA LEU A 608 5.00 29.82 -37.95
C LEU A 608 4.23 29.25 -39.16
N ILE A 609 3.43 28.22 -38.90
CA ILE A 609 2.33 27.78 -39.73
C ILE A 609 1.06 28.20 -39.00
N ASN A 610 0.26 29.04 -39.64
CA ASN A 610 -1.05 29.42 -39.12
C ASN A 610 -2.07 29.46 -40.26
N LEU A 611 -2.86 28.39 -40.36
CA LEU A 611 -3.92 28.19 -41.34
C LEU A 611 -5.32 28.34 -40.74
N GLN A 612 -5.43 28.73 -39.46
CA GLN A 612 -6.70 28.96 -38.79
C GLN A 612 -7.32 30.27 -39.31
N LYS A 613 -8.44 30.20 -40.03
CA LYS A 613 -9.26 31.37 -40.35
C LYS A 613 -10.11 31.72 -39.12
N CYS A 614 -10.24 32.99 -38.76
CA CYS A 614 -11.40 33.40 -37.97
C CYS A 614 -12.62 33.21 -38.87
N ASP A 615 -13.63 32.52 -38.37
CA ASP A 615 -15.00 32.70 -38.83
C ASP A 615 -15.43 34.14 -38.48
N ILE A 616 -14.92 35.12 -39.23
CA ILE A 616 -15.60 36.40 -39.30
C ILE A 616 -16.88 36.06 -40.08
N VAL A 617 -18.00 36.01 -39.37
CA VAL A 617 -19.34 35.99 -39.98
C VAL A 617 -19.34 37.14 -40.99
N SER A 618 -19.20 36.81 -42.26
CA SER A 618 -19.20 37.79 -43.33
C SER A 618 -20.54 38.50 -43.29
N SER A 619 -20.49 39.82 -43.14
CA SER A 619 -21.62 40.75 -43.11
C SER A 619 -22.46 40.75 -44.41
N SER A 620 -22.28 39.77 -45.29
CA SER A 620 -23.05 39.53 -46.51
C SER A 620 -24.36 38.79 -46.26
N ASP A 621 -24.52 38.08 -45.14
CA ASP A 621 -25.74 37.31 -44.85
C ASP A 621 -26.83 38.12 -44.13
N TYR A 622 -26.59 39.40 -43.84
CA TYR A 622 -27.60 40.32 -43.25
C TYR A 622 -28.31 41.23 -44.25
N LEU A 623 -27.92 41.24 -45.54
CA LEU A 623 -28.50 42.13 -46.55
C LEU A 623 -29.53 41.46 -47.49
N GLN A 624 -30.22 40.41 -47.04
CA GLN A 624 -31.39 39.87 -47.75
C GLN A 624 -32.67 39.77 -46.90
N SER A 625 -32.74 40.42 -45.74
CA SER A 625 -33.97 40.38 -44.95
C SER A 625 -34.27 41.66 -44.17
N GLN A 626 -34.31 42.84 -44.82
CA GLN A 626 -35.04 44.00 -44.29
C GLN A 626 -35.58 44.90 -45.42
N ASP A 627 -36.68 44.46 -46.04
CA ASP A 627 -37.70 45.38 -46.52
C ASP A 627 -38.69 45.59 -45.38
N SER A 628 -38.65 46.77 -44.73
CA SER A 628 -39.80 47.57 -44.25
C SER A 628 -39.47 48.42 -43.02
N ASN A 629 -39.47 49.75 -43.22
CA ASN A 629 -39.91 50.84 -42.33
C ASN A 629 -39.61 50.77 -40.82
N ASP A 630 -38.79 51.70 -40.30
CA ASP A 630 -39.26 53.00 -39.80
C ASP A 630 -38.11 53.86 -39.23
N ALA A 631 -38.29 55.17 -39.31
CA ALA A 631 -37.32 56.19 -38.94
C ALA A 631 -37.06 56.28 -37.42
N LYS A 632 -35.78 56.46 -37.03
CA LYS A 632 -35.31 57.38 -35.96
C LYS A 632 -33.78 57.41 -35.84
N THR A 633 -33.22 58.53 -36.29
CA THR A 633 -32.08 59.33 -35.77
C THR A 633 -30.99 58.68 -34.91
N ASP A 634 -29.76 58.78 -35.43
CA ASP A 634 -28.50 59.22 -34.81
C ASP A 634 -28.08 58.64 -33.44
N ASP A 635 -27.21 57.63 -33.50
CA ASP A 635 -25.98 57.54 -32.69
C ASP A 635 -25.07 56.44 -33.28
N LEU A 636 -24.40 56.75 -34.39
CA LEU A 636 -23.33 55.93 -34.98
C LEU A 636 -22.01 56.69 -34.86
N LYS A 637 -21.25 56.42 -33.79
CA LYS A 637 -19.81 56.69 -33.65
C LYS A 637 -19.31 56.15 -32.30
N HIS A 638 -18.74 54.95 -32.29
CA HIS A 638 -17.34 54.70 -31.86
C HIS A 638 -16.98 53.23 -31.60
N ASP A 639 -17.93 52.28 -31.60
CA ASP A 639 -17.64 50.90 -31.18
C ASP A 639 -17.28 49.91 -32.32
N ASP A 640 -17.49 50.27 -33.59
CA ASP A 640 -17.25 49.35 -34.73
C ASP A 640 -15.79 49.31 -35.24
N LEU A 641 -14.88 50.12 -34.67
CA LEU A 641 -13.46 50.11 -35.04
C LEU A 641 -12.59 49.21 -34.15
N ASN A 642 -13.15 48.60 -33.10
CA ASN A 642 -12.41 47.74 -32.17
C ASN A 642 -12.57 46.23 -32.41
N TYR A 643 -13.40 45.80 -33.36
CA TYR A 643 -13.59 44.38 -33.66
C TYR A 643 -12.55 43.80 -34.66
N PHE A 644 -11.69 44.64 -35.23
CA PHE A 644 -10.63 44.24 -36.17
C PHE A 644 -9.32 43.77 -35.49
N ASN A 645 -9.31 43.62 -34.17
CA ASN A 645 -8.10 43.32 -33.37
C ASN A 645 -8.01 41.87 -32.82
N GLU A 646 -8.87 40.94 -33.26
CA GLU A 646 -8.95 39.59 -32.65
C GLU A 646 -8.13 38.48 -33.36
N MET A 647 -7.13 38.81 -34.17
CA MET A 647 -6.20 37.80 -34.70
C MET A 647 -4.91 37.77 -33.86
N LYS A 648 -4.82 36.79 -32.95
CA LYS A 648 -3.69 36.64 -32.02
C LYS A 648 -2.34 36.41 -32.72
N TYR A 649 -2.35 35.74 -33.87
CA TYR A 649 -1.17 35.46 -34.69
C TYR A 649 -1.50 35.67 -36.19
N PRO A 650 -0.51 36.03 -37.03
CA PRO A 650 -0.76 36.29 -38.44
C PRO A 650 -1.19 35.03 -39.19
N PHE A 651 -2.28 35.10 -39.94
CA PHE A 651 -2.72 34.05 -40.87
C PHE A 651 -1.83 34.01 -42.12
N ASP A 652 -1.42 32.81 -42.53
CA ASP A 652 -0.54 32.60 -43.68
C ASP A 652 -1.35 32.35 -44.97
N SER A 653 -1.78 33.45 -45.60
CA SER A 653 -2.55 33.40 -46.85
C SER A 653 -1.82 32.71 -48.00
N THR A 654 -0.52 32.98 -48.16
CA THR A 654 0.31 32.36 -49.20
C THR A 654 0.39 30.84 -49.00
N LEU A 655 0.64 30.39 -47.77
CA LEU A 655 0.67 28.95 -47.46
C LEU A 655 -0.70 28.29 -47.67
N HIS A 656 -1.78 28.99 -47.33
CA HIS A 656 -3.14 28.52 -47.57
C HIS A 656 -3.41 28.32 -49.07
N ASP A 657 -2.96 29.24 -49.93
CA ASP A 657 -3.06 29.10 -51.38
C ASP A 657 -2.23 27.93 -51.90
N TRP A 658 -0.99 27.76 -51.40
CA TRP A 658 -0.15 26.61 -51.74
C TRP A 658 -0.82 25.29 -51.37
N LEU A 659 -1.46 25.23 -50.20
CA LEU A 659 -2.21 24.07 -49.75
C LEU A 659 -3.38 23.75 -50.68
N ASN A 660 -4.19 24.76 -51.04
CA ASN A 660 -5.31 24.59 -51.96
C ASN A 660 -4.87 24.10 -53.35
N ILE A 661 -3.74 24.61 -53.85
CA ILE A 661 -3.15 24.18 -55.13
C ILE A 661 -2.70 22.71 -55.03
N ALA A 662 -1.98 22.34 -53.97
CA ALA A 662 -1.50 20.98 -53.77
C ALA A 662 -2.66 19.98 -53.68
N ILE A 663 -3.69 20.27 -52.89
CA ILE A 663 -4.89 19.43 -52.79
C ILE A 663 -5.58 19.28 -54.15
N LYS A 664 -5.67 20.35 -54.93
CA LYS A 664 -6.38 20.32 -56.22
C LYS A 664 -5.60 19.59 -57.32
N GLN A 665 -4.28 19.76 -57.38
CA GLN A 665 -3.47 19.30 -58.51
C GLN A 665 -2.74 17.98 -58.24
N ILE A 666 -2.36 17.73 -56.99
CA ILE A 666 -1.47 16.61 -56.63
C ILE A 666 -2.29 15.42 -56.13
N THR A 667 -3.39 15.65 -55.40
CA THR A 667 -4.29 14.56 -54.95
C THR A 667 -4.92 13.79 -56.11
N SER A 668 -5.06 14.40 -57.29
CA SER A 668 -5.60 13.73 -58.48
C SER A 668 -4.64 12.78 -59.18
N ILE A 669 -3.36 12.73 -58.78
CA ILE A 669 -2.35 11.86 -59.40
C ILE A 669 -2.53 10.43 -58.87
N SER A 670 -2.71 9.46 -59.77
CA SER A 670 -3.02 8.07 -59.40
C SER A 670 -1.82 7.28 -58.88
N GLU A 671 -0.61 7.60 -59.33
CA GLU A 671 0.60 6.88 -58.95
C GLU A 671 1.30 7.56 -57.76
N LEU A 672 1.48 6.83 -56.66
CA LEU A 672 2.09 7.34 -55.42
C LEU A 672 3.47 7.96 -55.65
N LYS A 673 4.31 7.32 -56.47
CA LYS A 673 5.66 7.82 -56.80
C LYS A 673 5.61 9.16 -57.52
N GLU A 674 4.71 9.30 -58.49
CA GLU A 674 4.56 10.55 -59.25
C GLU A 674 3.91 11.63 -58.39
N GLN A 675 3.01 11.26 -57.47
CA GLN A 675 2.42 12.17 -56.49
C GLN A 675 3.50 12.77 -55.55
N ILE A 676 4.37 11.93 -54.99
CA ILE A 676 5.50 12.33 -54.14
C ILE A 676 6.45 13.26 -54.91
N LYS A 677 6.81 12.87 -56.14
CA LYS A 677 7.72 13.66 -56.99
C LYS A 677 7.12 15.03 -57.31
N SER A 678 5.85 15.07 -57.73
CA SER A 678 5.12 16.30 -58.03
C SER A 678 5.02 17.21 -56.81
N LEU A 679 4.82 16.65 -55.62
CA LEU A 679 4.85 17.42 -54.37
C LEU A 679 6.24 18.02 -54.09
N GLY A 680 7.31 17.25 -54.30
CA GLY A 680 8.68 17.74 -54.14
C GLY A 680 9.01 18.89 -55.10
N GLU A 681 8.63 18.76 -56.36
CA GLU A 681 8.78 19.81 -57.39
C GLU A 681 7.95 21.06 -57.06
N PHE A 682 6.71 20.87 -56.60
CA PHE A 682 5.83 21.95 -56.18
C PHE A 682 6.41 22.74 -54.99
N VAL A 683 6.82 22.06 -53.92
CA VAL A 683 7.45 22.70 -52.75
C VAL A 683 8.75 23.40 -53.15
N ALA A 684 9.55 22.81 -54.04
CA ALA A 684 10.74 23.47 -54.56
C ALA A 684 10.38 24.78 -55.29
N SER A 685 9.33 24.78 -56.12
CA SER A 685 8.87 25.98 -56.83
C SER A 685 8.40 27.09 -55.89
N CYS A 686 7.76 26.74 -54.76
CA CYS A 686 7.34 27.69 -53.72
C CYS A 686 8.51 28.43 -53.06
N PHE A 687 9.70 27.82 -53.05
CA PHE A 687 10.90 28.32 -52.35
C PHE A 687 12.09 28.66 -53.26
N GLY A 688 11.80 29.13 -54.49
CA GLY A 688 12.82 29.63 -55.42
C GLY A 688 13.40 28.58 -56.37
N GLY A 689 12.76 27.41 -56.49
CA GLY A 689 13.09 26.37 -57.46
C GLY A 689 14.10 25.32 -57.00
N SER A 690 14.52 24.48 -57.96
CA SER A 690 15.54 23.46 -57.75
C SER A 690 16.91 24.09 -57.54
N VAL A 691 17.74 23.48 -56.68
CA VAL A 691 19.08 23.96 -56.34
C VAL A 691 20.07 22.87 -56.70
N ASN A 692 21.12 23.22 -57.44
CA ASN A 692 22.20 22.30 -57.78
C ASN A 692 22.97 21.85 -56.54
N LYS A 693 23.46 20.60 -56.52
CA LYS A 693 24.20 20.04 -55.38
C LYS A 693 25.40 20.90 -54.96
N ASP A 694 26.05 21.56 -55.91
CA ASP A 694 27.24 22.39 -55.68
C ASP A 694 26.89 23.79 -55.12
N GLU A 695 25.65 24.25 -55.27
CA GLU A 695 25.15 25.56 -54.81
C GLU A 695 24.43 25.50 -53.46
N GLN A 696 24.30 24.29 -52.88
CA GLN A 696 23.54 24.04 -51.64
C GLN A 696 24.06 24.84 -50.43
N PHE A 697 25.35 25.21 -50.40
CA PHE A 697 25.96 25.92 -49.28
C PHE A 697 25.84 27.47 -49.38
N THR A 698 25.33 27.98 -50.50
CA THR A 698 25.31 29.41 -50.83
C THR A 698 23.97 30.08 -50.45
N LEU A 699 22.94 29.30 -50.11
CA LEU A 699 21.63 29.80 -49.68
C LEU A 699 21.67 30.33 -48.25
N ARG A 700 22.21 31.54 -48.07
CA ARG A 700 22.11 32.29 -46.81
C ARG A 700 20.98 33.30 -46.88
N ASN A 701 19.81 32.92 -46.36
CA ASN A 701 18.63 33.78 -46.36
C ASN A 701 18.53 34.63 -45.08
N GLU A 702 19.58 34.67 -44.26
CA GLU A 702 19.65 35.37 -42.98
C GLU A 702 19.25 36.85 -43.10
N LEU A 703 19.77 37.56 -44.11
CA LEU A 703 19.43 38.97 -44.34
C LEU A 703 17.94 39.15 -44.67
N SER A 704 17.39 38.29 -45.54
CA SER A 704 15.97 38.36 -45.91
C SER A 704 15.04 38.04 -44.74
N LEU A 705 15.42 37.08 -43.88
CA LEU A 705 14.68 36.74 -42.67
C LEU A 705 14.76 37.87 -41.63
N ALA A 706 15.92 38.52 -41.49
CA ALA A 706 16.08 39.69 -40.64
C ALA A 706 15.22 40.86 -41.11
N GLN A 707 15.16 41.10 -42.42
CA GLN A 707 14.26 42.11 -43.02
C GLN A 707 12.78 41.80 -42.74
N LEU A 708 12.36 40.54 -42.90
CA LEU A 708 10.98 40.10 -42.61
C LEU A 708 10.61 40.33 -41.13
N ARG A 709 11.50 39.99 -40.18
CA ARG A 709 11.28 40.27 -38.75
C ARG A 709 11.08 41.74 -38.44
N CYS A 710 11.89 42.61 -39.04
CA CYS A 710 11.74 44.06 -38.86
C CYS A 710 10.43 44.57 -39.47
N GLN A 711 10.02 44.04 -40.63
CA GLN A 711 8.76 44.41 -41.30
C GLN A 711 7.53 43.95 -40.50
N LEU A 712 7.58 42.74 -39.94
CA LEU A 712 6.50 42.17 -39.13
C LEU A 712 6.50 42.69 -37.69
N ASN A 713 7.58 43.34 -37.26
CA ASN A 713 7.87 43.67 -35.86
C ASN A 713 7.67 42.46 -34.91
N SER A 714 8.07 41.27 -35.36
CA SER A 714 7.87 40.01 -34.63
C SER A 714 9.01 39.03 -34.92
N ASN A 715 9.28 38.16 -33.95
CA ASN A 715 10.19 37.01 -34.15
C ASN A 715 9.49 35.82 -34.83
N LEU A 716 8.15 35.85 -34.94
CA LEU A 716 7.34 34.86 -35.65
C LEU A 716 7.34 35.19 -37.15
N ILE A 717 7.81 34.25 -37.97
CA ILE A 717 7.81 34.38 -39.43
C ILE A 717 6.84 33.35 -40.03
N PRO A 718 5.69 33.78 -40.58
CA PRO A 718 4.84 32.94 -41.41
C PRO A 718 5.65 32.34 -42.57
N ILE A 719 5.61 31.02 -42.70
CA ILE A 719 6.51 30.30 -43.60
C ILE A 719 6.27 30.64 -45.08
N GLY A 720 5.04 31.00 -45.46
CA GLY A 720 4.67 31.42 -46.81
C GLY A 720 5.25 32.76 -47.24
N LEU A 721 5.74 33.58 -46.30
CA LEU A 721 6.43 34.84 -46.62
C LEU A 721 7.90 34.64 -47.03
N ILE A 722 8.44 33.44 -46.82
CA ILE A 722 9.84 33.13 -47.13
C ILE A 722 9.96 32.78 -48.61
N LYS A 723 10.55 33.66 -49.41
CA LYS A 723 10.72 33.47 -50.86
C LYS A 723 11.76 32.41 -51.24
N GLN A 724 12.83 32.33 -50.45
CA GLN A 724 13.91 31.38 -50.67
C GLN A 724 14.03 30.53 -49.40
N GLY A 725 13.70 29.24 -49.51
CA GLY A 725 13.68 28.31 -48.37
C GLY A 725 14.94 27.46 -48.29
N SER A 726 15.47 27.26 -47.09
CA SER A 726 16.50 26.26 -46.80
C SER A 726 15.88 24.85 -46.70
N PHE A 727 16.71 23.84 -46.39
CA PHE A 727 16.28 22.46 -46.20
C PHE A 727 15.11 22.32 -45.22
N LEU A 728 15.13 23.04 -44.11
CA LEU A 728 14.09 22.94 -43.09
C LEU A 728 12.74 23.48 -43.54
N GLN A 729 12.69 24.68 -44.13
CA GLN A 729 11.39 25.24 -44.56
C GLN A 729 10.77 24.37 -45.65
N ARG A 730 11.59 23.89 -46.59
CA ARG A 730 11.15 22.96 -47.63
C ARG A 730 10.61 21.66 -47.03
N ALA A 731 11.35 21.04 -46.10
CA ALA A 731 10.92 19.79 -45.47
C ALA A 731 9.66 19.96 -44.61
N LEU A 732 9.52 21.09 -43.92
CA LEU A 732 8.36 21.42 -43.10
C LEU A 732 7.09 21.58 -43.96
N VAL A 733 7.17 22.36 -45.04
CA VAL A 733 6.04 22.54 -45.97
C VAL A 733 5.72 21.24 -46.71
N PHE A 734 6.73 20.47 -47.10
CA PHE A 734 6.50 19.14 -47.68
C PHE A 734 5.72 18.24 -46.72
N LYS A 735 6.14 18.14 -45.45
CA LYS A 735 5.42 17.38 -44.42
C LYS A 735 3.97 17.87 -44.25
N LEU A 736 3.77 19.19 -44.08
CA LEU A 736 2.44 19.77 -43.92
C LEU A 736 1.51 19.44 -45.11
N LEU A 737 1.99 19.65 -46.33
CA LEU A 737 1.18 19.39 -47.53
C LEU A 737 0.91 17.89 -47.71
N ALA A 738 1.93 17.05 -47.50
CA ALA A 738 1.81 15.59 -47.53
C ALA A 738 0.76 15.09 -46.53
N ASP A 739 0.76 15.61 -45.29
CA ASP A 739 -0.23 15.27 -44.26
C ASP A 739 -1.66 15.60 -44.71
N ARG A 740 -1.85 16.70 -45.45
CA ARG A 740 -3.17 17.14 -45.93
C ARG A 740 -3.67 16.34 -47.14
N ILE A 741 -2.77 15.81 -47.97
CA ILE A 741 -3.12 14.99 -49.14
C ILE A 741 -3.03 13.48 -48.87
N GLY A 742 -2.70 13.07 -47.64
CA GLY A 742 -2.67 11.67 -47.22
C GLY A 742 -1.41 10.89 -47.59
N LEU A 743 -0.27 11.57 -47.79
CA LEU A 743 1.00 10.92 -48.08
C LEU A 743 1.75 10.56 -46.78
N PRO A 744 2.14 9.28 -46.57
CA PRO A 744 2.86 8.87 -45.37
C PRO A 744 4.31 9.36 -45.43
N THR A 745 4.58 10.42 -44.68
CA THR A 745 5.92 11.01 -44.62
C THR A 745 6.32 11.37 -43.20
N ASN A 746 7.60 11.24 -42.89
CA ASN A 746 8.16 11.76 -41.64
C ASN A 746 8.74 13.16 -41.85
N LEU A 747 9.24 13.78 -40.78
CA LEU A 747 10.05 15.00 -40.81
C LEU A 747 11.26 14.81 -39.90
N ILE A 748 12.46 14.91 -40.49
CA ILE A 748 13.72 14.71 -39.79
C ILE A 748 14.56 15.98 -39.85
N ARG A 749 14.96 16.47 -38.69
CA ARG A 749 16.05 17.43 -38.52
C ARG A 749 17.37 16.67 -38.47
N GLY A 750 18.08 16.66 -39.60
CA GLY A 750 19.38 16.03 -39.74
C GLY A 750 20.54 16.87 -39.20
N THR A 751 21.76 16.40 -39.46
CA THR A 751 23.00 17.08 -39.06
C THR A 751 23.40 18.18 -40.06
N TYR A 752 24.27 19.10 -39.63
CA TYR A 752 24.83 20.16 -40.47
C TYR A 752 23.77 21.07 -41.14
N GLY A 753 22.65 21.32 -40.46
CA GLY A 753 21.57 22.18 -40.96
C GLY A 753 20.72 21.54 -42.06
N ARG A 754 20.88 20.24 -42.31
CA ARG A 754 20.02 19.49 -43.24
C ARG A 754 18.73 19.09 -42.56
N SER A 755 17.64 19.10 -43.30
CA SER A 755 16.36 18.54 -42.88
C SER A 755 15.71 17.91 -44.10
N PHE A 756 15.04 16.80 -43.90
CA PHE A 756 14.51 16.00 -45.00
C PHE A 756 13.29 15.22 -44.53
N ASN A 757 12.59 14.68 -45.50
CA ASN A 757 11.45 13.81 -45.31
C ASN A 757 11.78 12.46 -45.94
N GLU A 758 11.44 11.39 -45.25
CA GLU A 758 11.37 10.05 -45.81
C GLU A 758 9.90 9.72 -46.04
N VAL A 759 9.63 9.14 -47.19
CA VAL A 759 8.30 8.75 -47.64
C VAL A 759 8.23 7.24 -47.72
N LEU A 760 7.14 6.67 -47.23
CA LEU A 760 6.91 5.23 -47.34
C LEU A 760 6.36 4.91 -48.74
N ILE A 761 7.07 4.07 -49.48
CA ILE A 761 6.63 3.56 -50.79
C ILE A 761 6.44 2.05 -50.60
N GLU A 762 5.23 1.53 -50.88
CA GLU A 762 5.03 0.08 -50.88
C GLU A 762 5.98 -0.56 -51.91
N PRO A 763 6.62 -1.70 -51.58
CA PRO A 763 7.42 -2.42 -52.56
C PRO A 763 6.51 -2.79 -53.73
N GLU A 764 6.94 -2.46 -54.96
CA GLU A 764 6.31 -3.00 -56.16
C GLU A 764 6.24 -4.52 -55.98
N ASN A 765 5.03 -5.08 -56.06
CA ASN A 765 4.78 -6.51 -55.96
C ASN A 765 5.94 -7.28 -56.61
N SER A 766 6.76 -7.93 -55.78
CA SER A 766 7.65 -8.98 -56.26
C SER A 766 6.74 -10.09 -56.76
N VAL A 767 6.40 -10.01 -58.04
CA VAL A 767 5.82 -11.12 -58.79
C VAL A 767 6.80 -12.28 -58.65
N GLY A 768 6.38 -13.31 -57.93
CA GLY A 768 7.12 -14.54 -57.67
C GLY A 768 6.23 -15.56 -57.00
#